data_AF-A0A8J5B3C2-F1
#
_entry.id   AF-A0A8J5B3C2-F1
#
_cell.length_a   1.000
_cell.length_b   1.000
_cell.length_c   1.000
_cell.angle_alpha   90.00
_cell.angle_beta   90.00
_cell.angle_gamma   90.00
#
_symmetry.space_group_name_H-M   'P 1'
#
loop_
_entity.id
_entity.type
_entity.pdbx_description
1 polymer ?
#
loop_
_entity_poly.entity_id
_entity_poly.type
_entity_poly.pdbx_seq_one_letter_code
_entity_poly.pdbx_strand_id
1 'polypeptide(L)'
;MEQEKTVPVDMNVPHKNSVSLKIGLIGDAQIGKTSLMVKYAEGNFDEDYVQTLGVNFMEKTVSIRDTEITFLIWDLGGQREFVNMLPLVSNDSVAILFMFDLTRKSTLNSVKEWYRQARGFNKTAIPFLVGTKYDLFVQLPKEDQEEITQQAKKFAKAMKASLIFCSTSHSINVQKIFKIVLSKAFDLKLTIPEITNTGEPILVYQGVGHEYSTTSMSYHHPNPNPFEGERLSESDEGYHDNHPNRSNPNLNQDTAYQPSYDYTPSAPYPVPTVSVSGVSRTPSGNHYEDPGEYGYHGNNLYQMDSLTPNHTINDFHEHEGDITRASFNDDDRAPLRDETAYHGYQGPFVGENEHVQQPLPYPYPHQHEQHDSNTALPHGEQIGGEYIDLAEAQREFIGDVSNGTPEPSFNTIPEDGTLNEYHDGVYSGQPGYPTGDFDPNFPNYPDGRTQSLMSTGSDGWQKRQQVNLKRFPTRKVKLAKGAVFSTEYPVPSAIKNSILPEYIDAETGRTEFTHMRYTAATCDPDDFTLENGYKLRAHTYGRQTELLIAITYYNEDKVLTARTMYGIMQNVRDICRLKKSEFWKSGGTEPWQKIVVSLVFDGIDPCDKEVLDMLATIGLYQDGVMKKDIDGKETVAHIFEYTTQLCVTPKQQLVKPTSNDPMSLPPIQMIFCLKQKNSKKINSHRWLFNAFGKILQPEIFILLDAGTKPGPKSILYLWESFYNNKNVGGACGEIHAMLGKGHRKLLNPLVAAQNFEYKISNILDKPLESSFGYVSVLPGAFSAYRYSAVEGRPLEQYFHGDHTLGSRLGKKGIDGMSIFRKNMFLAEDRILCFEVTFKAGCKWHLAYIKQSKAETDVPEAIDEFIGQRRRWLNGSFAATLYSVAHFPRIYRSRHNPLRMFFFHIQEIYNLVNLVLSWFSLASYFLTTTVIMDLAANPRKYGGDENSHGFPFGDTASPIISLILKYLYCACLVISFILALGNRPKGSKTTYYIMVCIFGCIQIYVLVISFWLAANAFIENKITSASDFFSDFFDSITGLIVVALASTYGLYFISGILYLDPWHCIHSFPQYMFFMQSFVNILNVFAFCNWHDVSWGTKGSDKADALPSVQSKKNKEDGEDEAVIEEADKPQKDIDIQFQQVVKRALTPYKPPPPEKGLNRDDENRNFRTNLVIVWLITNGALAIGVTSQSIHAFGIDASQTTKTAYFFGALLWSTAVVALIRFIGCLYFVIKSTFKRLIAKR
;
A
#
# COMPACT_ATOMS: atom_id res chain seq x y z
N MET A 1 -40.90 41.60 -33.61
CA MET A 1 -41.19 40.19 -33.30
C MET A 1 -39.93 39.61 -32.72
N GLU A 2 -39.96 39.09 -31.50
CA GLU A 2 -39.09 38.01 -31.04
C GLU A 2 -39.71 37.43 -29.77
N GLN A 3 -39.69 36.10 -29.63
CA GLN A 3 -40.33 35.39 -28.53
C GLN A 3 -39.26 34.73 -27.66
N GLU A 4 -39.33 34.94 -26.34
CA GLU A 4 -38.56 34.17 -25.38
C GLU A 4 -38.93 32.68 -25.49
N LYS A 5 -37.91 31.82 -25.60
CA LYS A 5 -38.08 30.36 -25.48
C LYS A 5 -37.71 29.92 -24.06
N THR A 6 -38.68 29.28 -23.41
CA THR A 6 -38.57 28.64 -22.10
C THR A 6 -37.51 27.54 -22.07
N VAL A 7 -36.68 27.53 -21.03
CA VAL A 7 -35.76 26.43 -20.69
C VAL A 7 -36.56 25.27 -20.06
N PRO A 8 -36.36 24.00 -20.46
CA PRO A 8 -37.07 22.86 -19.88
C PRO A 8 -36.47 22.39 -18.54
N VAL A 9 -37.32 21.73 -17.75
CA VAL A 9 -37.12 21.33 -16.35
C VAL A 9 -36.09 20.21 -16.18
N ASP A 10 -35.28 20.30 -15.12
CA ASP A 10 -34.35 19.25 -14.68
C ASP A 10 -35.07 17.92 -14.36
N MET A 11 -34.55 16.81 -14.88
CA MET A 11 -34.99 15.47 -14.47
C MET A 11 -34.37 15.09 -13.13
N ASN A 12 -35.19 15.12 -12.08
CA ASN A 12 -34.81 14.70 -10.72
C ASN A 12 -34.18 13.29 -10.69
N VAL A 13 -32.94 13.22 -10.22
CA VAL A 13 -32.33 11.96 -9.75
C VAL A 13 -33.04 11.53 -8.47
N PRO A 14 -33.53 10.28 -8.33
CA PRO A 14 -34.27 9.87 -7.15
C PRO A 14 -33.33 9.75 -5.93
N HIS A 15 -33.56 10.57 -4.90
CA HIS A 15 -33.02 10.33 -3.58
C HIS A 15 -33.59 9.01 -3.03
N LYS A 16 -32.74 7.98 -2.89
CA LYS A 16 -33.09 6.78 -2.12
C LYS A 16 -33.27 7.15 -0.65
N ASN A 17 -34.43 6.83 -0.08
CA ASN A 17 -34.68 7.01 1.34
C ASN A 17 -34.04 5.86 2.14
N SER A 18 -33.27 6.19 3.18
CA SER A 18 -32.64 5.22 4.07
C SER A 18 -33.05 5.47 5.52
N VAL A 19 -33.46 4.43 6.26
CA VAL A 19 -33.89 4.55 7.67
C VAL A 19 -33.22 3.49 8.53
N SER A 20 -32.69 3.86 9.69
CA SER A 20 -32.04 2.93 10.62
C SER A 20 -32.90 2.69 11.87
N LEU A 21 -33.06 1.42 12.26
CA LEU A 21 -33.83 1.00 13.43
C LEU A 21 -32.93 0.26 14.43
N LYS A 22 -32.74 0.84 15.62
CA LYS A 22 -31.99 0.19 16.71
C LYS A 22 -32.87 -0.80 17.49
N ILE A 23 -32.37 -2.02 17.66
CA ILE A 23 -33.05 -3.13 18.33
C ILE A 23 -32.13 -3.70 19.42
N GLY A 24 -32.58 -3.70 20.68
CA GLY A 24 -31.84 -4.30 21.80
C GLY A 24 -32.32 -5.72 22.13
N LEU A 25 -31.40 -6.67 22.36
CA LEU A 25 -31.68 -8.04 22.81
C LEU A 25 -31.21 -8.21 24.27
N ILE A 26 -32.14 -8.53 25.17
CA ILE A 26 -31.91 -8.51 26.63
C ILE A 26 -32.50 -9.76 27.28
N GLY A 27 -31.78 -10.37 28.21
CA GLY A 27 -32.20 -11.58 28.94
C GLY A 27 -31.01 -12.38 29.45
N ASP A 28 -31.27 -13.47 30.18
CA ASP A 28 -30.25 -14.31 30.83
C ASP A 28 -29.22 -14.92 29.84
N ALA A 29 -28.12 -15.45 30.38
CA ALA A 29 -27.11 -16.16 29.60
C ALA A 29 -27.64 -17.48 29.00
N GLN A 30 -27.02 -17.93 27.90
CA GLN A 30 -27.32 -19.22 27.24
C GLN A 30 -28.75 -19.41 26.73
N ILE A 31 -29.56 -18.34 26.66
CA ILE A 31 -30.90 -18.38 26.06
C ILE A 31 -30.87 -18.26 24.52
N GLY A 32 -29.73 -17.99 23.88
CA GLY A 32 -29.63 -17.96 22.40
C GLY A 32 -29.92 -16.60 21.75
N LYS A 33 -29.69 -15.48 22.47
CA LYS A 33 -29.80 -14.11 21.91
C LYS A 33 -28.83 -13.88 20.75
N THR A 34 -27.55 -14.20 20.97
CA THR A 34 -26.46 -14.12 19.99
C THR A 34 -26.77 -14.98 18.77
N SER A 35 -27.20 -16.22 18.98
CA SER A 35 -27.60 -17.15 17.92
C SER A 35 -28.72 -16.56 17.06
N LEU A 36 -29.74 -15.95 17.68
CA LEU A 36 -30.85 -15.30 16.96
C LEU A 36 -30.38 -14.07 16.15
N MET A 37 -29.45 -13.27 16.70
CA MET A 37 -28.83 -12.14 16.00
C MET A 37 -28.06 -12.59 14.76
N VAL A 38 -27.12 -13.54 14.92
CA VAL A 38 -26.31 -14.11 13.84
C VAL A 38 -27.20 -14.75 12.78
N LYS A 39 -28.20 -15.54 13.19
CA LYS A 39 -29.12 -16.21 12.25
C LYS A 39 -29.95 -15.24 11.42
N TYR A 40 -30.28 -14.07 11.95
CA TYR A 40 -31.01 -13.04 11.20
C TYR A 40 -30.08 -12.21 10.29
N ALA A 41 -28.90 -11.82 10.79
CA ALA A 41 -27.96 -10.98 10.06
C ALA A 41 -27.24 -11.75 8.94
N GLU A 42 -26.68 -12.92 9.24
CA GLU A 42 -25.77 -13.68 8.37
C GLU A 42 -26.43 -14.92 7.74
N GLY A 43 -27.53 -15.42 8.32
CA GLY A 43 -28.22 -16.64 7.87
C GLY A 43 -27.64 -17.95 8.45
N ASN A 44 -26.48 -17.89 9.07
CA ASN A 44 -25.79 -19.02 9.68
C ASN A 44 -26.36 -19.35 11.08
N PHE A 45 -26.30 -20.63 11.46
CA PHE A 45 -26.52 -21.08 12.85
C PHE A 45 -25.32 -21.94 13.23
N ASP A 46 -24.80 -21.72 14.44
CA ASP A 46 -23.72 -22.51 15.02
C ASP A 46 -24.25 -23.18 16.30
N GLU A 47 -23.93 -24.45 16.48
CA GLU A 47 -24.26 -25.21 17.69
C GLU A 47 -23.23 -24.97 18.81
N ASP A 48 -21.99 -24.60 18.45
CA ASP A 48 -20.92 -24.32 19.40
C ASP A 48 -21.09 -22.93 20.05
N TYR A 49 -21.78 -22.92 21.19
CA TYR A 49 -22.09 -21.70 21.93
C TYR A 49 -20.85 -21.02 22.54
N VAL A 50 -20.39 -19.94 21.89
CA VAL A 50 -19.45 -18.97 22.47
C VAL A 50 -20.22 -17.93 23.31
N GLN A 51 -19.76 -17.64 24.53
CA GLN A 51 -20.40 -16.66 25.42
C GLN A 51 -20.16 -15.21 24.97
N THR A 52 -21.23 -14.42 24.75
CA THR A 52 -21.13 -12.96 24.59
C THR A 52 -20.55 -12.31 25.85
N LEU A 53 -19.37 -11.68 25.72
CA LEU A 53 -18.77 -10.83 26.74
C LEU A 53 -19.20 -9.37 26.51
N GLY A 54 -19.87 -8.75 27.48
CA GLY A 54 -20.30 -7.36 27.37
C GLY A 54 -21.47 -7.16 26.41
N VAL A 55 -21.24 -6.49 25.28
CA VAL A 55 -22.25 -6.16 24.26
C VAL A 55 -21.72 -6.49 22.88
N ASN A 56 -22.51 -7.18 22.07
CA ASN A 56 -22.23 -7.47 20.66
C ASN A 56 -23.20 -6.70 19.75
N PHE A 57 -22.82 -6.45 18.50
CA PHE A 57 -23.56 -5.63 17.55
C PHE A 57 -23.48 -6.20 16.13
N MET A 58 -24.62 -6.25 15.44
CA MET A 58 -24.71 -6.62 14.01
C MET A 58 -25.67 -5.71 13.25
N GLU A 59 -25.37 -5.49 11.97
CA GLU A 59 -26.19 -4.73 11.05
C GLU A 59 -26.89 -5.65 10.04
N LYS A 60 -28.16 -5.40 9.75
CA LYS A 60 -28.89 -6.06 8.66
C LYS A 60 -29.76 -5.08 7.89
N THR A 61 -29.33 -4.74 6.68
CA THR A 61 -30.12 -3.90 5.76
C THR A 61 -31.08 -4.77 4.95
N VAL A 62 -32.34 -4.32 4.85
CA VAL A 62 -33.39 -4.89 4.00
C VAL A 62 -34.01 -3.81 3.15
N SER A 63 -34.21 -4.08 1.85
CA SER A 63 -34.90 -3.14 0.95
C SER A 63 -36.40 -3.43 0.93
N ILE A 64 -37.21 -2.38 1.09
CA ILE A 64 -38.68 -2.46 1.05
C ILE A 64 -39.17 -1.37 0.12
N ARG A 65 -39.60 -1.78 -1.09
CA ARG A 65 -39.81 -0.87 -2.23
C ARG A 65 -38.51 -0.05 -2.44
N ASP A 66 -38.61 1.26 -2.54
CA ASP A 66 -37.50 2.18 -2.78
C ASP A 66 -36.83 2.70 -1.49
N THR A 67 -37.17 2.12 -0.33
CA THR A 67 -36.58 2.48 0.97
C THR A 67 -35.67 1.38 1.48
N GLU A 68 -34.45 1.74 1.88
CA GLU A 68 -33.48 0.83 2.52
C GLU A 68 -33.61 0.97 4.05
N ILE A 69 -33.89 -0.15 4.73
CA ILE A 69 -34.11 -0.17 6.17
C ILE A 69 -33.01 -0.99 6.85
N THR A 70 -32.21 -0.31 7.67
CA THR A 70 -31.06 -0.88 8.37
C THR A 70 -31.43 -1.24 9.79
N PHE A 71 -31.51 -2.53 10.11
CA PHE A 71 -31.62 -3.00 11.49
C PHE A 71 -30.25 -2.97 12.18
N LEU A 72 -30.14 -2.19 13.25
CA LEU A 72 -28.98 -2.10 14.12
C LEU A 72 -29.26 -2.95 15.36
N ILE A 73 -28.76 -4.19 15.40
CA ILE A 73 -29.13 -5.20 16.42
C ILE A 73 -28.03 -5.28 17.47
N TRP A 74 -28.38 -5.09 18.74
CA TRP A 74 -27.46 -5.03 19.88
C TRP A 74 -27.76 -6.16 20.88
N ASP A 75 -26.84 -7.09 21.08
CA ASP A 75 -26.95 -8.24 22.00
C ASP A 75 -26.23 -7.97 23.34
N LEU A 76 -26.94 -8.07 24.46
CA LEU A 76 -26.36 -7.93 25.81
C LEU A 76 -25.93 -9.29 26.39
N GLY A 77 -24.67 -9.41 26.81
CA GLY A 77 -24.19 -10.55 27.60
C GLY A 77 -25.06 -10.77 28.85
N GLY A 78 -25.71 -11.93 28.95
CA GLY A 78 -26.73 -12.21 29.97
C GLY A 78 -26.19 -12.56 31.36
N GLN A 79 -24.96 -12.16 31.67
CA GLN A 79 -24.29 -12.35 32.96
C GLN A 79 -24.50 -11.10 33.84
N ARG A 80 -24.48 -11.24 35.18
CA ARG A 80 -24.82 -10.13 36.09
C ARG A 80 -23.80 -8.99 36.03
N GLU A 81 -22.57 -9.33 35.68
CA GLU A 81 -21.40 -8.48 35.52
C GLU A 81 -21.58 -7.46 34.37
N PHE A 82 -22.41 -7.77 33.38
CA PHE A 82 -22.69 -6.90 32.22
C PHE A 82 -23.97 -6.06 32.35
N VAL A 83 -24.69 -6.14 33.47
CA VAL A 83 -25.90 -5.32 33.72
C VAL A 83 -25.58 -3.81 33.62
N ASN A 84 -24.36 -3.39 33.97
CA ASN A 84 -23.93 -1.99 33.83
C ASN A 84 -23.85 -1.50 32.37
N MET A 85 -23.85 -2.41 31.39
CA MET A 85 -23.86 -2.09 29.95
C MET A 85 -25.27 -2.04 29.35
N LEU A 86 -26.31 -2.33 30.14
CA LEU A 86 -27.71 -2.24 29.75
C LEU A 86 -28.12 -0.89 29.11
N PRO A 87 -27.57 0.29 29.51
CA PRO A 87 -27.86 1.55 28.84
C PRO A 87 -27.42 1.58 27.36
N LEU A 88 -26.30 0.94 27.00
CA LEU A 88 -25.80 0.92 25.62
C LEU A 88 -26.77 0.20 24.67
N VAL A 89 -27.40 -0.87 25.17
CA VAL A 89 -28.38 -1.69 24.43
C VAL A 89 -29.80 -1.10 24.51
N SER A 90 -30.12 -0.37 25.59
CA SER A 90 -31.48 0.15 25.82
C SER A 90 -31.68 1.57 25.28
N ASN A 91 -30.72 2.49 25.42
CA ASN A 91 -30.86 3.88 24.96
C ASN A 91 -31.05 3.93 23.44
N ASP A 92 -31.96 4.80 22.99
CA ASP A 92 -32.26 5.07 21.58
C ASP A 92 -32.75 3.85 20.76
N SER A 93 -32.96 2.70 21.40
CA SER A 93 -33.56 1.53 20.79
C SER A 93 -35.04 1.77 20.50
N VAL A 94 -35.45 1.53 19.26
CA VAL A 94 -36.84 1.64 18.79
C VAL A 94 -37.65 0.44 19.30
N ALA A 95 -37.04 -0.74 19.36
CA ALA A 95 -37.61 -1.95 19.95
C ALA A 95 -36.62 -2.65 20.89
N ILE A 96 -37.15 -3.31 21.91
CA ILE A 96 -36.35 -4.14 22.84
C ILE A 96 -37.00 -5.52 22.95
N LEU A 97 -36.22 -6.55 22.65
CA LEU A 97 -36.58 -7.96 22.74
C LEU A 97 -36.10 -8.49 24.09
N PHE A 98 -37.06 -8.68 24.99
CA PHE A 98 -36.88 -9.39 26.24
C PHE A 98 -36.99 -10.88 25.95
N MET A 99 -35.85 -11.56 26.00
CA MET A 99 -35.70 -12.95 25.57
C MET A 99 -35.65 -13.88 26.78
N PHE A 100 -36.19 -15.09 26.63
CA PHE A 100 -36.07 -16.17 27.61
C PHE A 100 -36.05 -17.55 26.92
N ASP A 101 -35.54 -18.55 27.62
CA ASP A 101 -35.40 -19.92 27.14
C ASP A 101 -36.65 -20.73 27.49
N LEU A 102 -37.36 -21.23 26.47
CA LEU A 102 -38.61 -21.98 26.66
C LEU A 102 -38.41 -23.29 27.43
N THR A 103 -37.19 -23.84 27.48
CA THR A 103 -36.90 -25.03 28.30
C THR A 103 -36.54 -24.71 29.75
N ARG A 104 -36.33 -23.43 30.09
CA ARG A 104 -35.88 -22.99 31.42
C ARG A 104 -36.76 -21.87 31.96
N LYS A 105 -37.87 -22.26 32.59
CA LYS A 105 -38.86 -21.39 33.25
C LYS A 105 -38.26 -20.36 34.23
N SER A 106 -37.10 -20.64 34.84
CA SER A 106 -36.35 -19.66 35.64
C SER A 106 -35.97 -18.41 34.84
N THR A 107 -35.58 -18.55 33.58
CA THR A 107 -35.20 -17.42 32.70
C THR A 107 -36.41 -16.54 32.34
N LEU A 108 -37.62 -17.12 32.24
CA LEU A 108 -38.86 -16.36 32.11
C LEU A 108 -39.11 -15.51 33.36
N ASN A 109 -38.87 -16.04 34.56
CA ASN A 109 -38.99 -15.27 35.80
C ASN A 109 -38.01 -14.09 35.86
N SER A 110 -36.77 -14.27 35.38
CA SER A 110 -35.74 -13.21 35.29
C SER A 110 -36.16 -12.04 34.40
N VAL A 111 -37.00 -12.26 33.37
CA VAL A 111 -37.47 -11.19 32.46
C VAL A 111 -38.11 -10.01 33.19
N LYS A 112 -38.77 -10.23 34.34
CA LYS A 112 -39.35 -9.13 35.13
C LYS A 112 -38.31 -8.08 35.52
N GLU A 113 -37.12 -8.54 35.92
CA GLU A 113 -36.05 -7.66 36.39
C GLU A 113 -35.34 -6.99 35.20
N TRP A 114 -35.06 -7.74 34.13
CA TRP A 114 -34.56 -7.16 32.87
C TRP A 114 -35.49 -6.09 32.30
N TYR A 115 -36.80 -6.33 32.32
CA TYR A 115 -37.81 -5.35 31.91
C TYR A 115 -37.79 -4.11 32.83
N ARG A 116 -37.79 -4.29 34.16
CA ARG A 116 -37.74 -3.20 35.13
C ARG A 116 -36.52 -2.31 34.93
N GLN A 117 -35.34 -2.91 34.73
CA GLN A 117 -34.09 -2.17 34.53
C GLN A 117 -34.03 -1.48 33.16
N ALA A 118 -34.35 -2.18 32.07
CA ALA A 118 -34.30 -1.59 30.72
C ALA A 118 -35.29 -0.43 30.54
N ARG A 119 -36.49 -0.55 31.13
CA ARG A 119 -37.50 0.53 31.15
C ARG A 119 -37.12 1.71 32.05
N GLY A 120 -36.12 1.55 32.93
CA GLY A 120 -35.48 2.65 33.65
C GLY A 120 -34.69 3.57 32.72
N PHE A 121 -34.07 3.01 31.68
CA PHE A 121 -33.28 3.74 30.69
C PHE A 121 -34.10 4.17 29.47
N ASN A 122 -34.95 3.30 28.93
CA ASN A 122 -35.77 3.60 27.74
C ASN A 122 -37.27 3.31 27.98
N LYS A 123 -38.06 4.38 28.02
CA LYS A 123 -39.52 4.34 28.22
C LYS A 123 -40.33 4.35 26.90
N THR A 124 -39.70 4.58 25.76
CA THR A 124 -40.37 4.71 24.44
C THR A 124 -40.22 3.46 23.58
N ALA A 125 -39.16 2.66 23.78
CA ALA A 125 -38.95 1.40 23.05
C ALA A 125 -40.15 0.46 23.12
N ILE A 126 -40.51 -0.10 21.95
CA ILE A 126 -41.57 -1.09 21.80
C ILE A 126 -41.09 -2.42 22.39
N PRO A 127 -41.76 -2.98 23.43
CA PRO A 127 -41.33 -4.20 24.06
C PRO A 127 -41.80 -5.44 23.29
N PHE A 128 -40.93 -6.42 23.16
CA PHE A 128 -41.21 -7.75 22.62
C PHE A 128 -40.80 -8.80 23.66
N LEU A 129 -41.64 -9.82 23.88
CA LEU A 129 -41.33 -10.97 24.72
C LEU A 129 -41.09 -12.18 23.82
N VAL A 130 -39.85 -12.68 23.79
CA VAL A 130 -39.41 -13.71 22.85
C VAL A 130 -38.98 -14.98 23.59
N GLY A 131 -39.71 -16.07 23.38
CA GLY A 131 -39.32 -17.40 23.84
C GLY A 131 -38.46 -18.09 22.79
N THR A 132 -37.25 -18.52 23.16
CA THR A 132 -36.30 -19.21 22.27
C THR A 132 -36.28 -20.73 22.51
N LYS A 133 -35.63 -21.48 21.61
CA LYS A 133 -35.50 -22.95 21.66
C LYS A 133 -36.84 -23.70 21.60
N TYR A 134 -37.77 -23.17 20.79
CA TYR A 134 -39.09 -23.79 20.57
C TYR A 134 -39.00 -25.25 20.09
N ASP A 135 -37.95 -25.61 19.35
CA ASP A 135 -37.60 -26.96 18.89
C ASP A 135 -37.38 -27.97 20.03
N LEU A 136 -36.96 -27.50 21.20
CA LEU A 136 -36.84 -28.32 22.42
C LEU A 136 -38.10 -28.22 23.29
N PHE A 137 -38.77 -27.06 23.30
CA PHE A 137 -40.01 -26.83 24.04
C PHE A 137 -41.14 -27.81 23.64
N VAL A 138 -41.29 -28.11 22.35
CA VAL A 138 -42.31 -29.06 21.87
C VAL A 138 -42.12 -30.49 22.38
N GLN A 139 -40.94 -30.81 22.92
CA GLN A 139 -40.59 -32.12 23.48
C GLN A 139 -40.92 -32.23 24.99
N LEU A 140 -41.28 -31.12 25.64
CA LEU A 140 -41.66 -31.10 27.05
C LEU A 140 -43.06 -31.72 27.28
N PRO A 141 -43.38 -32.19 28.50
CA PRO A 141 -44.74 -32.57 28.89
C PRO A 141 -45.76 -31.47 28.57
N LYS A 142 -46.99 -31.87 28.18
CA LYS A 142 -48.05 -30.91 27.83
C LYS A 142 -48.38 -29.94 28.96
N GLU A 143 -48.31 -30.40 30.21
CA GLU A 143 -48.55 -29.60 31.41
C GLU A 143 -47.52 -28.47 31.55
N ASP A 144 -46.22 -28.76 31.34
CA ASP A 144 -45.15 -27.76 31.33
C ASP A 144 -45.30 -26.78 30.16
N GLN A 145 -45.63 -27.28 28.97
CA GLN A 145 -45.88 -26.42 27.80
C GLN A 145 -47.04 -25.45 28.06
N GLU A 146 -48.11 -25.93 28.69
CA GLU A 146 -49.28 -25.14 29.04
C GLU A 146 -48.98 -24.11 30.13
N GLU A 147 -48.29 -24.51 31.20
CA GLU A 147 -47.94 -23.59 32.29
C GLU A 147 -47.01 -22.47 31.81
N ILE A 148 -45.94 -22.80 31.06
CA ILE A 148 -45.00 -21.82 30.51
C ILE A 148 -45.70 -20.89 29.52
N THR A 149 -46.59 -21.43 28.67
CA THR A 149 -47.37 -20.61 27.71
C THR A 149 -48.32 -19.67 28.44
N GLN A 150 -49.06 -20.13 29.45
CA GLN A 150 -49.95 -19.29 30.25
C GLN A 150 -49.17 -18.22 31.02
N GLN A 151 -48.01 -18.55 31.58
CA GLN A 151 -47.15 -17.60 32.28
C GLN A 151 -46.58 -16.54 31.33
N ALA A 152 -46.07 -16.93 30.16
CA ALA A 152 -45.57 -16.01 29.15
C ALA A 152 -46.66 -15.08 28.61
N LYS A 153 -47.89 -15.59 28.37
CA LYS A 153 -49.07 -14.78 28.01
C LYS A 153 -49.41 -13.74 29.08
N LYS A 154 -49.36 -14.11 30.37
CA LYS A 154 -49.57 -13.17 31.50
C LYS A 154 -48.50 -12.07 31.53
N PHE A 155 -47.22 -12.42 31.28
CA PHE A 155 -46.11 -11.45 31.27
C PHE A 155 -46.21 -10.51 30.06
N ALA A 156 -46.47 -11.03 28.86
CA ALA A 156 -46.67 -10.24 27.65
C ALA A 156 -47.79 -9.20 27.82
N LYS A 157 -48.95 -9.62 28.36
CA LYS A 157 -50.08 -8.73 28.64
C LYS A 157 -49.72 -7.63 29.65
N ALA A 158 -48.97 -7.97 30.71
CA ALA A 158 -48.52 -6.99 31.71
C ALA A 158 -47.46 -6.00 31.16
N MET A 159 -46.58 -6.47 30.27
CA MET A 159 -45.55 -5.65 29.60
C MET A 159 -46.09 -4.85 28.40
N LYS A 160 -47.35 -5.10 27.97
CA LYS A 160 -47.90 -4.66 26.67
C LYS A 160 -47.01 -5.05 25.49
N ALA A 161 -46.40 -6.23 25.56
CA ALA A 161 -45.42 -6.72 24.61
C ALA A 161 -46.02 -7.74 23.64
N SER A 162 -45.55 -7.75 22.39
CA SER A 162 -45.82 -8.86 21.46
C SER A 162 -45.15 -10.14 21.98
N LEU A 163 -45.85 -11.27 22.00
CA LEU A 163 -45.33 -12.58 22.43
C LEU A 163 -45.00 -13.45 21.22
N ILE A 164 -43.74 -13.88 21.09
CA ILE A 164 -43.28 -14.69 19.96
C ILE A 164 -42.44 -15.87 20.46
N PHE A 165 -42.81 -17.10 20.11
CA PHE A 165 -41.97 -18.28 20.31
C PHE A 165 -41.20 -18.58 19.02
N CYS A 166 -39.91 -18.89 19.15
CA CYS A 166 -39.00 -19.06 18.02
C CYS A 166 -37.96 -20.16 18.25
N SER A 167 -37.44 -20.70 17.15
CA SER A 167 -36.30 -21.61 17.13
C SER A 167 -35.25 -21.03 16.19
N THR A 168 -34.02 -20.90 16.67
CA THR A 168 -32.92 -20.39 15.83
C THR A 168 -32.35 -21.49 14.93
N SER A 169 -32.15 -22.69 15.50
CA SER A 169 -31.74 -23.91 14.78
C SER A 169 -32.67 -24.19 13.59
N HIS A 170 -33.98 -24.23 13.84
CA HIS A 170 -34.99 -24.54 12.83
C HIS A 170 -35.53 -23.29 12.10
N SER A 171 -34.96 -22.11 12.34
CA SER A 171 -35.38 -20.82 11.76
C SER A 171 -36.86 -20.42 11.98
N ILE A 172 -37.56 -21.07 12.92
CA ILE A 172 -38.98 -20.84 13.22
C ILE A 172 -39.16 -19.44 13.79
N ASN A 173 -40.02 -18.64 13.15
CA ASN A 173 -40.40 -17.28 13.50
C ASN A 173 -39.25 -16.23 13.57
N VAL A 174 -37.98 -16.59 13.38
CA VAL A 174 -36.83 -15.66 13.42
C VAL A 174 -37.04 -14.44 12.50
N GLN A 175 -37.38 -14.68 11.24
CA GLN A 175 -37.67 -13.62 10.27
C GLN A 175 -38.97 -12.85 10.58
N LYS A 176 -39.93 -13.47 11.27
CA LYS A 176 -41.22 -12.83 11.59
C LYS A 176 -41.06 -11.81 12.73
N ILE A 177 -40.16 -12.06 13.69
CA ILE A 177 -39.86 -11.11 14.79
C ILE A 177 -39.53 -9.73 14.22
N PHE A 178 -38.55 -9.63 13.33
CA PHE A 178 -38.11 -8.36 12.75
C PHE A 178 -39.15 -7.73 11.80
N LYS A 179 -39.99 -8.53 11.12
CA LYS A 179 -41.14 -8.03 10.36
C LYS A 179 -42.22 -7.41 11.26
N ILE A 180 -42.45 -7.94 12.45
CA ILE A 180 -43.40 -7.37 13.42
C ILE A 180 -42.80 -6.14 14.11
N VAL A 181 -41.48 -6.13 14.40
CA VAL A 181 -40.77 -4.92 14.86
C VAL A 181 -40.95 -3.79 13.85
N LEU A 182 -40.70 -4.07 12.57
CA LEU A 182 -40.90 -3.10 11.48
C LEU A 182 -42.34 -2.58 11.42
N SER A 183 -43.32 -3.49 11.43
CA SER A 183 -44.74 -3.14 11.38
C SER A 183 -45.16 -2.26 12.56
N LYS A 184 -44.70 -2.55 13.78
CA LYS A 184 -44.99 -1.70 14.95
C LYS A 184 -44.19 -0.39 14.99
N ALA A 185 -43.00 -0.33 14.38
CA ALA A 185 -42.20 0.89 14.29
C ALA A 185 -42.74 1.92 13.28
N PHE A 186 -43.45 1.45 12.24
CA PHE A 186 -43.97 2.29 11.14
C PHE A 186 -45.50 2.20 10.96
N ASP A 187 -46.23 1.65 11.94
CA ASP A 187 -47.69 1.41 11.93
C ASP A 187 -48.23 0.74 10.64
N LEU A 188 -47.49 -0.26 10.15
CA LEU A 188 -47.82 -0.96 8.89
C LEU A 188 -48.77 -2.13 9.14
N LYS A 189 -49.79 -2.26 8.28
CA LYS A 189 -50.72 -3.41 8.29
C LYS A 189 -49.97 -4.74 8.12
N LEU A 190 -49.94 -5.55 9.17
CA LEU A 190 -49.32 -6.87 9.16
C LEU A 190 -50.23 -7.91 8.48
N THR A 191 -49.68 -8.76 7.63
CA THR A 191 -50.40 -9.86 6.95
C THR A 191 -50.10 -11.24 7.54
N ILE A 192 -49.34 -11.31 8.63
CA ILE A 192 -48.96 -12.56 9.30
C ILE A 192 -50.09 -12.96 10.26
N PRO A 193 -50.70 -14.15 10.14
CA PRO A 193 -51.76 -14.57 11.06
C PRO A 193 -51.23 -14.76 12.49
N GLU A 194 -52.03 -14.41 13.50
CA GLU A 194 -51.71 -14.71 14.90
C GLU A 194 -51.82 -16.23 15.17
N ILE A 195 -50.97 -16.71 16.08
CA ILE A 195 -50.92 -18.10 16.55
C ILE A 195 -51.06 -18.06 18.08
N THR A 196 -52.22 -18.48 18.57
CA THR A 196 -52.60 -18.39 20.00
C THR A 196 -52.64 -19.73 20.71
N ASN A 197 -52.64 -20.85 19.98
CA ASN A 197 -52.84 -22.19 20.53
C ASN A 197 -51.64 -22.65 21.36
N THR A 198 -51.90 -23.29 22.50
CA THR A 198 -50.85 -23.87 23.34
C THR A 198 -50.16 -25.03 22.62
N GLY A 199 -48.83 -25.07 22.64
CA GLY A 199 -48.02 -26.08 21.93
C GLY A 199 -47.65 -25.71 20.48
N GLU A 200 -48.32 -24.73 19.88
CA GLU A 200 -47.93 -24.13 18.59
C GLU A 200 -46.88 -23.03 18.75
N PRO A 201 -46.16 -22.59 17.69
CA PRO A 201 -45.13 -21.56 17.78
C PRO A 201 -45.78 -20.17 17.90
N ILE A 202 -46.23 -19.85 19.12
CA ILE A 202 -46.97 -18.65 19.52
C ILE A 202 -46.48 -17.40 18.78
N LEU A 203 -47.42 -16.66 18.22
CA LEU A 203 -47.18 -15.40 17.54
C LEU A 203 -48.39 -14.50 17.81
N VAL A 204 -48.29 -13.68 18.84
CA VAL A 204 -49.35 -12.77 19.29
C VAL A 204 -48.77 -11.36 19.35
N TYR A 205 -49.34 -10.44 18.59
CA TYR A 205 -48.88 -9.06 18.45
C TYR A 205 -49.95 -8.04 18.85
N GLN A 206 -50.84 -8.43 19.78
CA GLN A 206 -51.86 -7.60 20.46
C GLN A 206 -51.68 -6.09 20.31
N GLY A 207 -52.74 -5.44 19.81
CA GLY A 207 -52.83 -3.99 19.63
C GLY A 207 -52.21 -3.51 18.31
N VAL A 208 -52.97 -3.62 17.23
CA VAL A 208 -52.89 -2.73 16.06
C VAL A 208 -54.30 -2.15 15.90
N GLY A 209 -54.42 -0.83 15.96
CA GLY A 209 -55.70 -0.11 15.88
C GLY A 209 -56.38 0.18 17.22
N HIS A 210 -56.97 1.38 17.31
CA HIS A 210 -58.03 1.71 18.28
C HIS A 210 -59.28 0.84 18.02
N GLU A 211 -60.09 0.65 19.05
CA GLU A 211 -61.45 0.11 18.90
C GLU A 211 -62.28 0.97 17.93
N TYR A 212 -62.81 0.34 16.88
CA TYR A 212 -64.12 0.73 16.34
C TYR A 212 -65.07 -0.45 16.49
N SER A 213 -66.22 -0.16 17.09
CA SER A 213 -67.21 -1.14 17.52
C SER A 213 -67.94 -1.80 16.35
N THR A 214 -68.24 -3.09 16.48
CA THR A 214 -69.09 -3.85 15.55
C THR A 214 -70.58 -3.70 15.87
N THR A 215 -71.28 -2.78 15.19
CA THR A 215 -72.71 -2.86 14.78
C THR A 215 -72.96 -1.75 13.74
N SER A 216 -73.57 -1.93 12.57
CA SER A 216 -74.71 -2.77 12.17
C SER A 216 -74.74 -3.04 10.64
N MET A 217 -75.57 -4.00 10.19
CA MET A 217 -75.87 -4.29 8.77
C MET A 217 -77.16 -3.60 8.29
N SER A 218 -77.23 -3.16 7.01
CA SER A 218 -78.42 -3.06 6.10
C SER A 218 -78.16 -2.04 4.95
N TYR A 219 -78.75 -2.09 3.75
CA TYR A 219 -79.47 -3.14 2.99
C TYR A 219 -79.51 -2.79 1.47
N HIS A 220 -79.46 -3.82 0.61
CA HIS A 220 -80.16 -4.03 -0.68
C HIS A 220 -80.33 -2.97 -1.81
N HIS A 221 -80.11 -3.46 -3.04
CA HIS A 221 -80.79 -3.08 -4.31
C HIS A 221 -82.32 -3.26 -4.24
N PRO A 222 -83.06 -2.68 -5.20
CA PRO A 222 -83.84 -3.58 -6.06
C PRO A 222 -83.75 -3.25 -7.56
N ASN A 223 -83.60 -4.31 -8.36
CA ASN A 223 -83.77 -4.32 -9.81
C ASN A 223 -85.24 -4.67 -10.14
N PRO A 224 -85.80 -4.21 -11.27
CA PRO A 224 -86.55 -5.16 -12.09
C PRO A 224 -86.49 -4.92 -13.62
N ASN A 225 -85.95 -5.92 -14.35
CA ASN A 225 -86.43 -6.49 -15.64
C ASN A 225 -86.71 -5.58 -16.89
N PRO A 226 -86.59 -6.08 -18.15
CA PRO A 226 -86.52 -7.51 -18.56
C PRO A 226 -85.64 -7.91 -19.78
N PHE A 227 -85.63 -9.23 -20.07
CA PHE A 227 -85.45 -9.96 -21.37
C PHE A 227 -84.06 -10.13 -22.08
N GLU A 228 -83.42 -11.28 -21.76
CA GLU A 228 -82.88 -12.35 -22.64
C GLU A 228 -81.88 -12.09 -23.82
N GLY A 229 -80.63 -12.60 -23.71
CA GLY A 229 -79.79 -13.03 -24.86
C GLY A 229 -78.24 -12.89 -24.82
N GLU A 230 -77.51 -13.93 -24.34
CA GLU A 230 -76.07 -14.28 -24.58
C GLU A 230 -74.83 -13.41 -24.14
N ARG A 231 -74.02 -13.97 -23.21
CA ARG A 231 -72.51 -14.06 -23.07
C ARG A 231 -71.49 -12.84 -22.96
N LEU A 232 -70.74 -12.84 -21.83
CA LEU A 232 -69.26 -12.63 -21.59
C LEU A 232 -68.60 -11.30 -21.05
N SER A 233 -68.20 -11.31 -19.75
CA SER A 233 -67.03 -10.70 -19.02
C SER A 233 -66.85 -9.16 -18.77
N GLU A 234 -66.37 -8.76 -17.56
CA GLU A 234 -66.54 -7.44 -16.87
C GLU A 234 -65.26 -6.57 -16.55
N SER A 235 -65.46 -5.32 -16.03
CA SER A 235 -64.45 -4.24 -15.80
C SER A 235 -64.80 -3.13 -14.74
N ASP A 236 -63.77 -2.50 -14.12
CA ASP A 236 -63.47 -1.04 -13.80
C ASP A 236 -64.24 0.00 -12.88
N GLU A 237 -63.41 0.80 -12.13
CA GLU A 237 -63.33 2.27 -11.73
C GLU A 237 -64.41 3.25 -11.09
N GLY A 238 -63.98 4.23 -10.22
CA GLY A 238 -64.33 5.70 -10.31
C GLY A 238 -65.00 6.63 -9.20
N TYR A 239 -64.24 7.52 -8.49
CA TYR A 239 -64.39 8.98 -8.01
C TYR A 239 -65.60 9.78 -7.30
N HIS A 240 -65.22 10.77 -6.40
CA HIS A 240 -65.69 12.18 -6.01
C HIS A 240 -66.91 12.65 -5.06
N ASP A 241 -66.56 13.49 -4.04
CA ASP A 241 -67.08 14.72 -3.29
C ASP A 241 -68.54 15.21 -2.90
N ASN A 242 -68.61 15.95 -1.74
CA ASN A 242 -69.33 17.25 -1.37
C ASN A 242 -70.27 17.47 -0.09
N HIS A 243 -70.38 18.75 0.35
CA HIS A 243 -70.94 19.47 1.57
C HIS A 243 -72.52 19.58 1.74
N PRO A 244 -73.22 20.36 2.67
CA PRO A 244 -72.90 21.58 3.50
C PRO A 244 -73.61 21.90 4.90
N ASN A 245 -73.34 23.10 5.49
CA ASN A 245 -74.23 24.03 6.29
C ASN A 245 -74.61 23.79 7.81
N ARG A 246 -74.87 24.79 8.71
CA ARG A 246 -74.71 26.29 8.76
C ARG A 246 -75.01 26.89 10.17
N SER A 247 -74.34 27.97 10.60
CA SER A 247 -74.94 29.10 11.39
C SER A 247 -73.99 30.33 11.48
N ASN A 248 -74.56 31.53 11.63
CA ASN A 248 -73.92 32.88 11.65
C ASN A 248 -74.90 33.84 12.38
N PRO A 249 -74.53 35.00 12.98
CA PRO A 249 -74.37 36.24 12.17
C PRO A 249 -73.47 37.40 12.74
N ASN A 250 -73.22 38.40 11.87
CA ASN A 250 -72.93 39.85 12.13
C ASN A 250 -71.52 40.30 12.61
N LEU A 251 -70.91 41.40 12.12
CA LEU A 251 -71.16 42.30 10.96
C LEU A 251 -69.91 43.19 10.68
N ASN A 252 -69.63 43.55 9.40
CA ASN A 252 -69.06 44.82 8.82
C ASN A 252 -67.90 45.61 9.54
N GLN A 253 -66.99 46.36 8.88
CA GLN A 253 -66.74 46.74 7.47
C GLN A 253 -65.34 47.40 7.27
N ASP A 254 -64.89 47.48 6.01
CA ASP A 254 -64.14 48.58 5.35
C ASP A 254 -62.62 48.92 5.58
N THR A 255 -61.90 48.91 4.43
CA THR A 255 -60.94 49.91 3.87
C THR A 255 -59.39 49.87 4.01
N ALA A 256 -58.76 50.10 2.83
CA ALA A 256 -57.46 50.72 2.49
C ALA A 256 -56.12 50.02 2.86
N TYR A 257 -55.18 49.75 1.92
CA TYR A 257 -54.27 50.67 1.17
C TYR A 257 -53.32 51.46 2.10
N GLN A 258 -52.06 51.06 2.30
CA GLN A 258 -50.83 51.29 1.48
C GLN A 258 -49.86 52.26 2.22
N PRO A 259 -48.57 52.45 1.85
CA PRO A 259 -47.64 51.58 1.10
C PRO A 259 -46.19 51.51 1.71
N SER A 260 -45.25 50.88 0.98
CA SER A 260 -43.83 51.29 0.81
C SER A 260 -42.81 51.05 1.96
N TYR A 261 -41.49 50.85 1.74
CA TYR A 261 -40.64 50.96 0.53
C TYR A 261 -39.62 49.81 0.39
N ASP A 262 -39.34 49.40 -0.86
CA ASP A 262 -38.05 48.84 -1.28
C ASP A 262 -36.97 49.94 -1.33
N TYR A 263 -35.71 49.64 -0.98
CA TYR A 263 -34.59 49.59 -1.94
C TYR A 263 -33.22 49.26 -1.28
N THR A 264 -32.36 48.63 -2.09
CA THR A 264 -30.90 48.45 -1.93
C THR A 264 -30.16 49.80 -2.12
N PRO A 265 -28.81 50.00 -1.91
CA PRO A 265 -27.74 49.03 -2.22
C PRO A 265 -26.36 49.09 -1.49
N SER A 266 -25.51 48.13 -1.90
CA SER A 266 -24.05 48.19 -2.11
C SER A 266 -23.02 48.43 -0.97
N ALA A 267 -22.20 47.38 -0.79
CA ALA A 267 -20.72 47.41 -0.81
C ALA A 267 -19.93 47.89 0.45
N PRO A 268 -18.65 47.47 0.63
CA PRO A 268 -18.14 47.11 1.97
C PRO A 268 -16.91 47.88 2.46
N TYR A 269 -16.72 47.93 3.80
CA TYR A 269 -15.42 48.20 4.46
C TYR A 269 -15.29 47.42 5.79
N PRO A 270 -14.05 47.24 6.34
CA PRO A 270 -13.76 46.34 7.46
C PRO A 270 -13.47 47.06 8.80
N VAL A 271 -13.51 46.29 9.90
CA VAL A 271 -12.82 46.44 11.21
C VAL A 271 -12.85 47.80 11.94
N PRO A 272 -13.17 47.78 13.25
CA PRO A 272 -12.44 48.61 14.21
C PRO A 272 -11.87 47.83 15.42
N THR A 273 -10.75 48.35 15.93
CA THR A 273 -9.99 47.85 17.08
C THR A 273 -10.54 48.40 18.42
N VAL A 274 -10.22 47.73 19.53
CA VAL A 274 -10.63 48.15 20.89
C VAL A 274 -9.73 49.26 21.45
N SER A 275 -10.34 50.19 22.20
CA SER A 275 -9.72 51.37 22.81
C SER A 275 -9.21 51.16 24.24
N VAL A 276 -8.18 51.91 24.65
CA VAL A 276 -7.80 52.12 26.06
C VAL A 276 -7.31 53.56 26.26
N SER A 277 -7.78 54.22 27.33
CA SER A 277 -7.12 55.37 27.96
C SER A 277 -7.58 55.47 29.43
N GLY A 278 -6.78 55.87 30.41
CA GLY A 278 -5.38 56.33 30.34
C GLY A 278 -4.81 56.61 31.75
N VAL A 279 -4.15 57.79 31.94
CA VAL A 279 -3.50 58.33 33.16
C VAL A 279 -2.04 57.83 33.36
N SER A 280 -0.95 58.61 33.21
CA SER A 280 -0.69 59.94 33.79
C SER A 280 0.60 60.65 33.30
N ARG A 281 0.54 62.00 33.25
CA ARG A 281 1.54 63.04 33.62
C ARG A 281 3.03 62.94 33.20
N THR A 282 3.46 63.97 32.47
CA THR A 282 4.81 64.59 32.52
C THR A 282 4.72 66.03 33.05
N PRO A 283 5.84 66.67 33.47
CA PRO A 283 5.92 68.11 33.69
C PRO A 283 6.75 68.85 32.62
N SER A 284 6.35 70.09 32.34
CA SER A 284 7.10 71.17 31.67
C SER A 284 8.22 71.75 32.58
N GLY A 285 9.18 72.56 32.14
CA GLY A 285 9.54 73.16 30.83
C GLY A 285 10.53 74.32 31.03
N ASN A 286 11.14 74.91 29.98
CA ASN A 286 11.72 76.27 30.03
C ASN A 286 12.11 76.86 28.65
N HIS A 287 12.23 78.20 28.61
CA HIS A 287 12.60 79.12 27.51
C HIS A 287 13.96 78.80 26.82
N TYR A 288 14.24 79.18 25.55
CA TYR A 288 14.23 80.53 24.95
C TYR A 288 13.33 80.73 23.70
N GLU A 289 13.32 81.95 23.14
CA GLU A 289 12.19 82.62 22.47
C GLU A 289 12.19 82.67 20.92
N ASP A 290 11.00 83.00 20.37
CA ASP A 290 10.73 83.82 19.16
C ASP A 290 10.73 83.17 17.74
N PRO A 291 10.00 83.72 16.72
CA PRO A 291 8.54 83.51 16.60
C PRO A 291 7.96 83.27 15.18
N GLY A 292 6.68 82.83 15.13
CA GLY A 292 5.71 83.11 14.04
C GLY A 292 5.72 82.23 12.76
N GLU A 293 4.70 82.18 11.90
CA GLU A 293 3.27 82.58 12.01
C GLU A 293 2.48 82.14 10.74
N TYR A 294 1.17 81.84 10.84
CA TYR A 294 0.15 81.69 9.74
C TYR A 294 0.44 80.69 8.56
N GLY A 295 -0.49 80.27 7.68
CA GLY A 295 -1.95 80.36 7.60
C GLY A 295 -2.51 80.13 6.17
N TYR A 296 -3.75 79.61 6.06
CA TYR A 296 -4.72 79.72 4.93
C TYR A 296 -4.64 78.92 3.60
N HIS A 297 -5.86 78.54 3.13
CA HIS A 297 -6.44 78.36 1.76
C HIS A 297 -5.63 77.67 0.62
N GLY A 298 -6.24 77.06 -0.42
CA GLY A 298 -7.66 76.82 -0.74
C GLY A 298 -8.00 77.02 -2.24
N ASN A 299 -8.59 76.00 -2.87
CA ASN A 299 -9.50 76.03 -4.06
C ASN A 299 -9.00 76.25 -5.52
N ASN A 300 -9.80 75.65 -6.44
CA ASN A 300 -10.19 76.06 -7.82
C ASN A 300 -9.27 75.76 -9.04
N LEU A 301 -9.77 75.57 -10.29
CA LEU A 301 -11.07 75.07 -10.86
C LEU A 301 -10.95 74.92 -12.43
N TYR A 302 -12.06 74.59 -13.14
CA TYR A 302 -12.34 74.67 -14.61
C TYR A 302 -11.93 73.46 -15.51
N GLN A 303 -12.86 72.70 -16.15
CA GLN A 303 -13.65 72.91 -17.41
C GLN A 303 -12.85 72.60 -18.71
N MET A 304 -13.38 72.09 -19.85
CA MET A 304 -14.77 71.80 -20.33
C MET A 304 -14.75 70.82 -21.54
N ASP A 305 -15.92 70.23 -21.92
CA ASP A 305 -16.38 69.85 -23.29
C ASP A 305 -15.57 68.86 -24.21
N SER A 306 -16.14 68.12 -25.18
CA SER A 306 -17.52 67.69 -25.52
C SER A 306 -17.55 66.65 -26.70
N LEU A 307 -18.74 66.10 -27.02
CA LEU A 307 -19.21 65.54 -28.33
C LEU A 307 -18.75 64.15 -28.86
N THR A 308 -19.75 63.29 -29.13
CA THR A 308 -19.82 62.28 -30.22
C THR A 308 -20.65 62.84 -31.40
N PRO A 309 -20.69 62.27 -32.64
CA PRO A 309 -21.80 61.35 -32.99
C PRO A 309 -21.69 60.38 -34.24
N ASN A 310 -22.46 59.28 -34.18
CA ASN A 310 -23.42 58.71 -35.19
C ASN A 310 -23.10 57.91 -36.50
N HIS A 311 -23.95 56.86 -36.68
CA HIS A 311 -24.56 56.24 -37.91
C HIS A 311 -23.67 55.44 -38.90
N THR A 312 -24.09 54.35 -39.61
CA THR A 312 -25.31 53.47 -39.72
C THR A 312 -24.86 52.15 -40.42
N ILE A 313 -25.20 50.91 -39.99
CA ILE A 313 -26.40 50.05 -40.25
C ILE A 313 -26.52 49.47 -41.69
N ASN A 314 -26.91 48.17 -41.77
CA ASN A 314 -27.12 47.24 -42.91
C ASN A 314 -25.85 46.58 -43.53
N ASP A 315 -25.79 45.28 -43.89
CA ASP A 315 -26.72 44.15 -43.65
C ASP A 315 -26.01 42.76 -43.74
N PHE A 316 -26.44 41.83 -42.87
CA PHE A 316 -26.55 40.35 -42.98
C PHE A 316 -25.44 39.35 -43.44
N HIS A 317 -25.49 38.20 -42.74
CA HIS A 317 -25.09 36.80 -43.03
C HIS A 317 -23.68 36.26 -42.69
N GLU A 318 -23.69 35.42 -41.64
CA GLU A 318 -23.10 34.08 -41.51
C GLU A 318 -21.58 33.86 -41.42
N HIS A 319 -21.11 33.91 -40.17
CA HIS A 319 -20.29 32.87 -39.51
C HIS A 319 -19.27 32.06 -40.33
N GLU A 320 -18.08 32.63 -40.50
CA GLU A 320 -16.84 31.89 -40.23
C GLU A 320 -16.36 32.15 -38.79
N GLY A 321 -15.72 31.15 -38.18
CA GLY A 321 -15.28 31.15 -36.78
C GLY A 321 -13.90 30.50 -36.63
N ASP A 322 -12.94 31.05 -37.36
CA ASP A 322 -11.57 30.52 -37.43
C ASP A 322 -10.80 30.72 -36.11
N ILE A 323 -9.97 29.75 -35.72
CA ILE A 323 -9.22 29.79 -34.44
C ILE A 323 -7.74 30.05 -34.72
N THR A 324 -7.33 31.34 -34.68
CA THR A 324 -5.91 31.66 -34.46
C THR A 324 -5.66 32.87 -33.53
N ARG A 325 -4.72 32.65 -32.60
CA ARG A 325 -3.82 33.62 -31.93
C ARG A 325 -4.39 34.89 -31.27
N ALA A 326 -4.19 34.95 -29.95
CA ALA A 326 -3.70 36.16 -29.28
C ALA A 326 -2.51 35.81 -28.38
N SER A 327 -1.43 36.58 -28.52
CA SER A 327 -0.20 36.55 -27.70
C SER A 327 -0.33 37.49 -26.50
N PHE A 328 0.34 37.20 -25.40
CA PHE A 328 0.73 38.22 -24.40
C PHE A 328 2.19 38.04 -23.97
N ASN A 329 2.86 39.17 -23.77
CA ASN A 329 4.32 39.30 -23.71
C ASN A 329 4.86 39.25 -22.28
N ASP A 330 6.18 39.00 -22.19
CA ASP A 330 7.02 39.51 -21.11
C ASP A 330 7.12 41.05 -21.19
N ASP A 331 7.10 41.73 -20.04
CA ASP A 331 8.19 42.66 -19.67
C ASP A 331 8.03 43.12 -18.21
N ASP A 332 9.10 42.96 -17.42
CA ASP A 332 9.55 43.99 -16.48
C ASP A 332 10.95 43.63 -15.94
N ARG A 333 11.91 44.56 -16.08
CA ARG A 333 13.34 44.30 -15.84
C ARG A 333 14.04 45.45 -15.09
N ALA A 334 14.43 45.16 -13.84
CA ALA A 334 15.50 45.83 -13.08
C ALA A 334 15.28 47.31 -12.68
N PRO A 335 16.16 47.93 -11.84
CA PRO A 335 17.17 47.37 -10.93
C PRO A 335 16.95 47.80 -9.45
N LEU A 336 17.80 47.32 -8.52
CA LEU A 336 18.24 47.94 -7.23
C LEU A 336 19.09 46.86 -6.51
N ARG A 337 20.43 46.93 -6.52
CA ARG A 337 21.32 47.66 -5.59
C ARG A 337 21.17 47.27 -4.12
N ASP A 338 22.29 46.78 -3.56
CA ASP A 338 22.52 46.68 -2.12
C ASP A 338 22.38 48.06 -1.45
N GLU A 339 21.82 48.09 -0.25
CA GLU A 339 22.48 48.79 0.85
C GLU A 339 22.12 48.17 2.21
N THR A 340 23.10 48.19 3.11
CA THR A 340 23.12 47.45 4.38
C THR A 340 22.50 48.21 5.54
N ALA A 341 21.86 47.50 6.48
CA ALA A 341 21.89 47.87 7.89
C ALA A 341 21.75 46.65 8.81
N TYR A 342 22.89 46.10 9.25
CA TYR A 342 22.97 45.44 10.56
C TYR A 342 22.81 46.50 11.67
N HIS A 343 22.45 46.07 12.88
CA HIS A 343 23.22 46.23 14.12
C HIS A 343 22.33 45.89 15.33
N GLY A 344 22.82 45.29 16.41
CA GLY A 344 24.16 44.81 16.78
C GLY A 344 24.04 44.18 18.19
N TYR A 345 25.05 43.79 18.95
CA TYR A 345 26.52 43.66 18.86
C TYR A 345 26.86 42.56 19.94
N GLN A 346 28.05 42.00 20.15
CA GLN A 346 29.39 42.56 20.04
C GLN A 346 30.44 41.43 20.09
N GLY A 347 31.56 41.64 19.39
CA GLY A 347 32.84 41.00 19.68
C GLY A 347 33.95 42.00 19.31
N PRO A 348 35.00 42.19 20.13
CA PRO A 348 36.08 43.12 19.81
C PRO A 348 37.18 42.46 18.95
N PHE A 349 37.69 43.22 17.98
CA PHE A 349 38.83 42.89 17.11
C PHE A 349 40.07 43.70 17.50
N VAL A 350 41.25 43.06 17.49
CA VAL A 350 42.60 43.61 17.22
C VAL A 350 43.44 42.40 16.76
N GLY A 351 44.33 42.40 15.76
CA GLY A 351 44.75 43.38 14.75
C GLY A 351 45.91 42.73 13.94
N GLU A 352 46.12 43.10 12.67
CA GLU A 352 47.17 42.50 11.83
C GLU A 352 48.58 43.09 12.08
N ASN A 353 49.64 42.27 11.94
CA ASN A 353 50.80 42.56 11.08
C ASN A 353 51.86 41.43 11.02
N GLU A 354 52.30 41.16 9.80
CA GLU A 354 53.66 40.78 9.33
C GLU A 354 54.49 39.59 9.90
N HIS A 355 54.95 38.78 8.94
CA HIS A 355 56.22 38.03 8.83
C HIS A 355 56.75 37.01 9.89
N VAL A 356 56.67 35.72 9.51
CA VAL A 356 57.72 34.66 9.55
C VAL A 356 58.50 34.40 10.87
N GLN A 357 58.19 33.28 11.57
CA GLN A 357 59.13 32.16 11.92
C GLN A 357 58.46 31.08 12.81
N GLN A 358 59.05 29.86 12.84
CA GLN A 358 58.69 28.74 13.73
C GLN A 358 59.28 28.93 15.15
N PRO A 359 58.67 28.32 16.19
CA PRO A 359 59.38 27.29 16.99
C PRO A 359 58.45 26.11 17.41
N LEU A 360 58.85 24.84 17.63
CA LEU A 360 60.02 24.17 18.27
C LEU A 360 59.88 23.93 19.82
N PRO A 361 60.44 22.85 20.40
CA PRO A 361 59.77 22.04 21.44
C PRO A 361 60.60 21.81 22.75
N TYR A 362 60.17 20.80 23.56
CA TYR A 362 60.86 20.15 24.71
C TYR A 362 60.70 20.82 26.11
N PRO A 363 60.86 20.09 27.27
CA PRO A 363 61.82 18.98 27.50
C PRO A 363 61.40 17.70 28.29
N TYR A 364 62.30 16.71 28.17
CA TYR A 364 62.44 15.46 28.94
C TYR A 364 63.08 15.67 30.33
N PRO A 365 63.12 14.62 31.16
CA PRO A 365 64.28 14.26 31.99
C PRO A 365 65.04 13.02 31.45
N HIS A 366 66.38 13.09 31.46
CA HIS A 366 67.32 11.95 31.38
C HIS A 366 67.34 11.19 32.73
N GLN A 367 68.00 10.05 32.99
CA GLN A 367 69.07 9.20 32.40
C GLN A 367 68.93 7.82 33.14
N HIS A 368 69.40 6.62 32.74
CA HIS A 368 70.73 6.16 32.33
C HIS A 368 70.64 4.70 31.79
N GLU A 369 71.69 4.23 31.11
CA GLU A 369 71.87 2.85 30.62
C GLU A 369 72.38 1.89 31.73
N GLN A 370 72.15 0.57 31.62
CA GLN A 370 73.22 -0.45 31.42
C GLN A 370 72.73 -1.93 31.48
N HIS A 371 73.70 -2.82 31.22
CA HIS A 371 73.61 -4.23 30.84
C HIS A 371 73.44 -5.25 32.00
N ASP A 372 73.05 -6.47 31.60
CA ASP A 372 73.48 -7.79 32.08
C ASP A 372 73.11 -8.37 33.47
N SER A 373 72.64 -9.63 33.38
CA SER A 373 73.08 -10.82 34.14
C SER A 373 72.31 -11.36 35.36
N ASN A 374 71.87 -12.62 35.18
CA ASN A 374 72.08 -13.80 36.05
C ASN A 374 71.32 -14.03 37.37
N THR A 375 70.97 -15.33 37.52
CA THR A 375 70.81 -16.14 38.75
C THR A 375 69.73 -15.70 39.76
N ALA A 376 68.60 -16.39 39.88
CA ALA A 376 68.36 -17.77 40.35
C ALA A 376 68.37 -17.92 41.89
N LEU A 377 67.17 -18.29 42.44
CA LEU A 377 66.84 -19.35 43.44
C LEU A 377 67.70 -19.51 44.73
N PRO A 378 67.20 -20.04 45.88
CA PRO A 378 66.16 -21.10 45.97
C PRO A 378 65.23 -21.17 47.23
N HIS A 379 64.28 -22.14 47.20
CA HIS A 379 63.65 -23.00 48.26
C HIS A 379 63.31 -22.49 49.70
N GLY A 380 62.34 -23.05 50.44
CA GLY A 380 61.37 -24.16 50.26
C GLY A 380 60.05 -23.83 51.02
N GLU A 381 59.01 -24.66 51.19
CA GLU A 381 58.81 -26.13 51.25
C GLU A 381 57.39 -26.47 50.67
N GLN A 382 57.21 -27.45 49.77
CA GLN A 382 56.75 -28.86 50.01
C GLN A 382 55.33 -29.00 50.65
N ILE A 383 54.37 -29.85 50.22
CA ILE A 383 54.14 -30.88 49.17
C ILE A 383 52.62 -30.80 48.82
N GLY A 384 52.03 -31.14 47.66
CA GLY A 384 52.47 -31.62 46.33
C GLY A 384 51.34 -32.45 45.66
N GLY A 385 51.26 -32.53 44.33
CA GLY A 385 50.21 -33.25 43.57
C GLY A 385 50.33 -33.04 42.05
N GLU A 386 50.13 -34.08 41.24
CA GLU A 386 50.76 -34.23 39.92
C GLU A 386 49.88 -34.00 38.68
N TYR A 387 50.58 -33.62 37.60
CA TYR A 387 50.41 -33.90 36.16
C TYR A 387 49.05 -33.96 35.44
N ILE A 388 49.10 -33.45 34.21
CA ILE A 388 48.03 -33.43 33.20
C ILE A 388 48.41 -34.37 32.06
N ASP A 389 47.56 -35.35 31.75
CA ASP A 389 47.21 -35.72 30.37
C ASP A 389 45.85 -36.45 30.36
N LEU A 390 44.98 -36.16 29.40
CA LEU A 390 43.64 -36.75 29.27
C LEU A 390 43.19 -36.76 27.80
N ALA A 391 43.71 -37.75 27.05
CA ALA A 391 43.25 -38.11 25.71
C ALA A 391 42.92 -39.62 25.57
N GLU A 392 42.47 -40.25 26.66
CA GLU A 392 41.72 -41.51 26.68
C GLU A 392 40.73 -41.44 27.88
N ALA A 393 39.50 -41.98 27.83
CA ALA A 393 38.78 -42.61 26.74
C ALA A 393 37.25 -42.43 26.93
N GLN A 394 36.46 -42.93 25.99
CA GLN A 394 35.02 -43.06 26.15
C GLN A 394 34.68 -44.07 27.26
N ARG A 395 33.69 -43.74 28.11
CA ARG A 395 32.84 -44.65 28.90
C ARG A 395 33.50 -45.91 29.53
N GLU A 396 33.60 -45.91 30.86
CA GLU A 396 33.12 -47.06 31.65
C GLU A 396 32.71 -46.69 33.09
N PHE A 397 31.45 -46.24 33.25
CA PHE A 397 30.51 -47.09 33.98
C PHE A 397 29.90 -48.00 32.89
N ILE A 398 29.83 -49.33 33.00
CA ILE A 398 29.77 -50.16 34.21
C ILE A 398 30.68 -51.37 34.02
N GLY A 399 31.69 -51.52 34.88
CA GLY A 399 32.45 -52.76 34.99
C GLY A 399 31.82 -53.71 36.00
N ASP A 400 31.04 -54.67 35.52
CA ASP A 400 31.07 -56.02 36.10
C ASP A 400 30.81 -57.09 35.01
N VAL A 401 31.91 -57.75 34.62
CA VAL A 401 32.02 -59.11 34.04
C VAL A 401 31.55 -59.41 32.59
N SER A 402 32.55 -59.50 31.70
CA SER A 402 32.87 -60.60 30.72
C SER A 402 32.62 -60.50 29.19
N ASN A 403 33.76 -60.56 28.47
CA ASN A 403 34.11 -61.35 27.27
C ASN A 403 33.32 -61.27 25.94
N GLY A 404 34.02 -60.98 24.83
CA GLY A 404 33.61 -61.45 23.48
C GLY A 404 34.05 -60.63 22.25
N THR A 405 35.32 -60.73 21.83
CA THR A 405 35.88 -60.30 20.51
C THR A 405 35.31 -61.07 19.31
N PRO A 406 35.62 -60.75 18.01
CA PRO A 406 35.90 -59.46 17.35
C PRO A 406 35.26 -59.29 15.91
N GLU A 407 35.40 -58.10 15.28
CA GLU A 407 35.63 -57.72 13.84
C GLU A 407 35.25 -58.62 12.59
N PRO A 408 35.39 -58.19 11.29
CA PRO A 408 35.67 -56.86 10.67
C PRO A 408 34.88 -56.48 9.35
N SER A 409 35.14 -55.26 8.83
CA SER A 409 35.36 -54.89 7.40
C SER A 409 34.23 -54.73 6.34
N PHE A 410 34.54 -53.83 5.37
CA PHE A 410 33.78 -53.36 4.20
C PHE A 410 33.65 -54.38 3.03
N ASN A 411 32.57 -54.31 2.24
CA ASN A 411 32.64 -54.08 0.77
C ASN A 411 31.30 -53.97 -0.02
N THR A 412 31.38 -53.25 -1.15
CA THR A 412 30.64 -53.38 -2.44
C THR A 412 29.13 -53.10 -2.60
N ILE A 413 28.83 -52.55 -3.79
CA ILE A 413 27.52 -52.24 -4.43
C ILE A 413 27.08 -53.44 -5.29
N PRO A 414 25.77 -53.67 -5.55
CA PRO A 414 25.28 -53.61 -6.93
C PRO A 414 23.89 -52.93 -7.11
N GLU A 415 23.55 -52.64 -8.38
CA GLU A 415 22.26 -52.13 -8.91
C GLU A 415 21.16 -53.23 -8.86
N ASP A 416 19.84 -53.04 -9.02
CA ASP A 416 19.10 -52.53 -10.21
C ASP A 416 17.56 -52.63 -9.99
N GLY A 417 16.74 -51.91 -10.80
CA GLY A 417 15.28 -52.09 -11.04
C GLY A 417 14.27 -51.77 -9.90
N THR A 418 12.99 -51.38 -10.13
CA THR A 418 12.20 -50.95 -11.31
C THR A 418 10.94 -50.17 -10.83
N LEU A 419 10.22 -49.47 -11.73
CA LEU A 419 8.99 -48.71 -11.43
C LEU A 419 7.74 -49.59 -11.19
N ASN A 420 6.74 -49.10 -10.44
CA ASN A 420 5.41 -48.80 -11.00
C ASN A 420 4.41 -48.11 -10.04
N GLU A 421 3.34 -47.59 -10.65
CA GLU A 421 2.24 -46.76 -10.13
C GLU A 421 1.27 -47.51 -9.20
N TYR A 422 0.47 -46.77 -8.41
CA TYR A 422 -0.79 -47.28 -7.88
C TYR A 422 -1.92 -46.23 -7.88
N HIS A 423 -3.11 -46.68 -8.30
CA HIS A 423 -4.36 -45.93 -8.43
C HIS A 423 -5.30 -46.14 -7.22
N ASP A 424 -6.38 -45.36 -7.17
CA ASP A 424 -7.46 -45.38 -6.17
C ASP A 424 -8.13 -46.75 -5.91
N GLY A 425 -8.67 -46.92 -4.70
CA GLY A 425 -9.53 -48.06 -4.34
C GLY A 425 -10.24 -47.89 -2.98
N VAL A 426 -11.55 -47.71 -3.02
CA VAL A 426 -12.46 -47.53 -1.85
C VAL A 426 -12.81 -48.87 -1.20
N TYR A 427 -12.98 -48.96 0.14
CA TYR A 427 -14.21 -49.45 0.81
C TYR A 427 -14.14 -49.51 2.37
N SER A 428 -15.32 -49.20 2.95
CA SER A 428 -15.86 -49.36 4.32
C SER A 428 -15.24 -50.31 5.37
N GLY A 429 -15.42 -49.94 6.65
CA GLY A 429 -15.70 -50.92 7.73
C GLY A 429 -15.30 -50.50 9.16
N GLN A 430 -16.27 -50.23 10.04
CA GLN A 430 -16.12 -50.45 11.50
C GLN A 430 -16.72 -51.82 11.84
N PRO A 431 -16.12 -52.59 12.78
CA PRO A 431 -16.39 -52.47 14.23
C PRO A 431 -15.07 -52.55 15.05
N GLY A 432 -14.98 -52.43 16.38
CA GLY A 432 -15.92 -52.34 17.49
C GLY A 432 -15.11 -52.61 18.79
N TYR A 433 -15.44 -51.96 19.91
CA TYR A 433 -14.67 -52.07 21.17
C TYR A 433 -15.09 -53.28 22.04
N PRO A 434 -14.14 -53.97 22.70
CA PRO A 434 -14.38 -54.69 23.95
C PRO A 434 -13.98 -53.84 25.18
N THR A 435 -14.48 -54.25 26.36
CA THR A 435 -14.49 -53.52 27.63
C THR A 435 -13.65 -54.18 28.74
N GLY A 436 -13.22 -53.40 29.73
CA GLY A 436 -12.51 -53.85 30.96
C GLY A 436 -11.02 -53.45 30.96
N ASP A 437 -10.38 -52.99 32.04
CA ASP A 437 -10.83 -52.75 33.42
C ASP A 437 -10.15 -51.49 34.02
N PHE A 438 -10.67 -50.96 35.14
CA PHE A 438 -10.14 -49.77 35.82
C PHE A 438 -9.04 -50.12 36.84
N ASP A 439 -7.87 -49.48 36.72
CA ASP A 439 -6.87 -49.33 37.79
C ASP A 439 -6.78 -47.84 38.20
N PRO A 440 -7.07 -47.45 39.46
CA PRO A 440 -7.31 -46.05 39.83
C PRO A 440 -6.06 -45.27 40.31
N ASN A 441 -4.82 -45.69 40.01
CA ASN A 441 -3.63 -45.16 40.70
C ASN A 441 -2.48 -44.55 39.84
N PHE A 442 -2.77 -43.98 38.66
CA PHE A 442 -1.83 -43.11 37.93
C PHE A 442 -2.48 -41.82 37.40
N PRO A 443 -1.80 -40.66 37.49
CA PRO A 443 -2.29 -39.40 36.92
C PRO A 443 -2.11 -39.40 35.39
N ASN A 444 -3.17 -39.75 34.66
CA ASN A 444 -3.15 -39.82 33.20
C ASN A 444 -3.08 -38.44 32.53
N TYR A 445 -2.17 -38.32 31.57
CA TYR A 445 -2.21 -37.32 30.51
C TYR A 445 -3.48 -37.49 29.66
N PRO A 446 -4.08 -36.40 29.15
CA PRO A 446 -4.86 -36.44 27.92
C PRO A 446 -3.90 -36.31 26.73
N ASP A 447 -3.86 -37.37 25.92
CA ASP A 447 -3.02 -37.44 24.71
C ASP A 447 -3.35 -36.38 23.66
N GLY A 448 -2.34 -36.11 22.83
CA GLY A 448 -2.47 -35.31 21.63
C GLY A 448 -3.51 -35.85 20.66
N ARG A 449 -4.61 -35.11 20.50
CA ARG A 449 -5.32 -35.02 19.21
C ARG A 449 -5.12 -33.65 18.60
N THR A 450 -4.33 -33.64 17.53
CA THR A 450 -4.12 -32.50 16.66
C THR A 450 -5.44 -32.12 15.98
N GLN A 451 -6.02 -30.98 16.34
CA GLN A 451 -7.03 -30.33 15.51
C GLN A 451 -6.68 -28.86 15.30
N SER A 452 -5.94 -28.65 14.21
CA SER A 452 -5.65 -27.34 13.64
C SER A 452 -6.91 -26.72 13.03
N LEU A 453 -7.46 -25.68 13.68
CA LEU A 453 -8.42 -24.76 13.09
C LEU A 453 -8.05 -23.33 13.51
N MET A 454 -7.22 -22.69 12.70
CA MET A 454 -6.78 -21.31 12.93
C MET A 454 -7.80 -20.33 12.35
N SER A 455 -8.57 -19.70 13.23
CA SER A 455 -9.37 -18.52 12.89
C SER A 455 -8.45 -17.36 12.49
N THR A 456 -8.60 -16.87 11.27
CA THR A 456 -7.98 -15.64 10.75
C THR A 456 -9.04 -14.55 10.66
N GLY A 457 -9.44 -14.05 11.84
CA GLY A 457 -10.41 -12.97 12.03
C GLY A 457 -10.01 -12.01 13.16
N SER A 458 -10.87 -11.01 13.42
CA SER A 458 -10.68 -9.87 14.36
C SER A 458 -10.17 -10.23 15.77
N ASP A 459 -10.46 -11.44 16.24
CA ASP A 459 -9.93 -12.02 17.50
C ASP A 459 -8.43 -11.85 17.72
N GLY A 460 -7.63 -11.83 16.65
CA GLY A 460 -6.17 -11.83 16.72
C GLY A 460 -5.57 -10.64 17.46
N TRP A 461 -6.15 -9.43 17.33
CA TRP A 461 -5.68 -8.24 18.04
C TRP A 461 -6.11 -8.23 19.50
N GLN A 462 -7.37 -8.55 19.78
CA GLN A 462 -7.90 -8.58 21.16
C GLN A 462 -7.14 -9.61 22.02
N LYS A 463 -6.84 -10.80 21.48
CA LYS A 463 -6.03 -11.84 22.16
C LYS A 463 -4.57 -11.42 22.42
N ARG A 464 -4.02 -10.47 21.66
CA ARG A 464 -2.68 -9.88 21.91
C ARG A 464 -2.69 -8.78 22.97
N GLN A 465 -3.84 -8.15 23.20
CA GLN A 465 -3.99 -7.08 24.19
C GLN A 465 -4.60 -7.54 25.52
N GLN A 466 -5.19 -8.74 25.58
CA GLN A 466 -5.62 -9.37 26.82
C GLN A 466 -4.43 -9.67 27.73
N VAL A 467 -4.06 -8.69 28.55
CA VAL A 467 -3.25 -8.89 29.74
C VAL A 467 -4.07 -9.77 30.69
N ASN A 468 -3.62 -11.01 30.93
CA ASN A 468 -4.16 -11.86 31.97
C ASN A 468 -4.25 -11.06 33.28
N LEU A 469 -5.43 -11.03 33.91
CA LEU A 469 -5.80 -10.16 35.04
C LEU A 469 -5.10 -10.50 36.37
N LYS A 470 -3.77 -10.57 36.35
CA LYS A 470 -2.93 -10.38 37.54
C LYS A 470 -2.81 -8.87 37.77
N ARG A 471 -3.13 -8.41 38.98
CA ARG A 471 -2.82 -7.03 39.39
C ARG A 471 -1.32 -6.91 39.60
N PHE A 472 -0.65 -6.22 38.69
CA PHE A 472 0.76 -5.87 38.80
C PHE A 472 0.93 -4.55 39.57
N PRO A 473 2.06 -4.32 40.27
CA PRO A 473 2.40 -2.99 40.78
C PRO A 473 2.45 -1.98 39.62
N THR A 474 2.20 -0.70 39.89
CA THR A 474 2.23 0.35 38.88
C THR A 474 3.42 1.29 39.07
N ARG A 475 4.13 1.59 37.98
CA ARG A 475 5.22 2.58 37.92
C ARG A 475 4.71 3.88 37.31
N LYS A 476 5.13 5.01 37.88
CA LYS A 476 4.87 6.36 37.36
C LYS A 476 5.88 6.67 36.24
N VAL A 477 5.41 6.94 35.02
CA VAL A 477 6.24 7.38 33.89
C VAL A 477 5.98 8.86 33.62
N LYS A 478 7.03 9.68 33.68
CA LYS A 478 6.98 11.11 33.31
C LYS A 478 6.87 11.27 31.79
N LEU A 479 6.02 12.18 31.32
CA LEU A 479 5.98 12.54 29.89
C LEU A 479 7.18 13.42 29.53
N ALA A 480 7.93 13.05 28.48
CA ALA A 480 9.01 13.88 27.97
C ALA A 480 8.43 15.20 27.42
N LYS A 481 8.96 16.33 27.90
CA LYS A 481 8.42 17.69 27.67
C LYS A 481 6.90 17.81 27.94
N GLY A 482 6.36 17.00 28.86
CA GLY A 482 4.94 17.05 29.26
C GLY A 482 3.94 16.52 28.23
N ALA A 483 4.38 15.99 27.07
CA ALA A 483 3.47 15.53 26.00
C ALA A 483 3.87 14.21 25.32
N VAL A 484 5.15 13.80 25.39
CA VAL A 484 5.64 12.61 24.69
C VAL A 484 5.77 11.42 25.64
N PHE A 485 4.99 10.36 25.39
CA PHE A 485 5.11 9.09 26.11
C PHE A 485 6.23 8.25 25.50
N SER A 486 7.30 8.03 26.26
CA SER A 486 8.46 7.23 25.87
C SER A 486 8.99 6.45 27.09
N THR A 487 9.03 5.12 26.98
CA THR A 487 9.17 4.22 28.13
C THR A 487 10.04 3.01 27.77
N GLU A 488 10.86 2.53 28.70
CA GLU A 488 11.67 1.33 28.53
C GLU A 488 11.04 0.11 29.22
N TYR A 489 11.00 -1.02 28.53
CA TYR A 489 10.42 -2.29 28.97
C TYR A 489 11.49 -3.39 28.91
N PRO A 490 11.73 -4.16 29.99
CA PRO A 490 12.72 -5.23 29.97
C PRO A 490 12.35 -6.30 28.92
N VAL A 491 13.35 -6.81 28.21
CA VAL A 491 13.14 -7.91 27.24
C VAL A 491 13.05 -9.26 27.97
N PRO A 492 12.38 -10.27 27.37
CA PRO A 492 12.37 -11.64 27.92
C PRO A 492 13.79 -12.16 28.22
N SER A 493 13.95 -12.91 29.31
CA SER A 493 15.23 -13.45 29.78
C SER A 493 15.91 -14.30 28.70
N ALA A 494 15.12 -15.03 27.91
CA ALA A 494 15.62 -15.82 26.79
C ALA A 494 16.30 -14.98 25.69
N ILE A 495 15.85 -13.74 25.47
CA ILE A 495 16.48 -12.79 24.53
C ILE A 495 17.71 -12.17 25.19
N LYS A 496 17.57 -11.63 26.41
CA LYS A 496 18.67 -11.00 27.17
C LYS A 496 19.87 -11.94 27.31
N ASN A 497 19.63 -13.21 27.67
CA ASN A 497 20.66 -14.22 27.87
C ASN A 497 21.21 -14.80 26.55
N SER A 498 20.66 -14.42 25.39
CA SER A 498 21.19 -14.82 24.08
C SER A 498 22.09 -13.74 23.45
N ILE A 499 22.32 -12.59 24.10
CA ILE A 499 23.33 -11.59 23.68
C ILE A 499 24.69 -12.02 24.25
N LEU A 500 25.76 -11.86 23.47
CA LEU A 500 27.11 -12.20 23.93
C LEU A 500 27.56 -11.28 25.09
N PRO A 501 28.15 -11.82 26.18
CA PRO A 501 28.54 -11.02 27.35
C PRO A 501 29.46 -9.85 27.05
N GLU A 502 30.30 -9.95 26.02
CA GLU A 502 31.24 -8.90 25.58
C GLU A 502 30.56 -7.57 25.17
N TYR A 503 29.25 -7.56 24.90
CA TYR A 503 28.46 -6.34 24.64
C TYR A 503 27.56 -5.92 25.82
N ILE A 504 27.40 -6.79 26.83
CA ILE A 504 26.60 -6.49 28.03
C ILE A 504 27.52 -5.84 29.08
N ASP A 505 27.93 -4.61 28.78
CA ASP A 505 28.76 -3.83 29.67
C ASP A 505 27.91 -3.23 30.80
N ALA A 506 27.99 -3.84 31.98
CA ALA A 506 27.29 -3.41 33.19
C ALA A 506 27.79 -2.06 33.74
N GLU A 507 29.00 -1.63 33.40
CA GLU A 507 29.61 -0.38 33.90
C GLU A 507 29.09 0.84 33.14
N THR A 508 28.74 0.69 31.85
CA THR A 508 28.25 1.80 31.01
C THR A 508 26.81 2.22 31.28
N GLY A 509 26.04 1.46 32.07
CA GLY A 509 24.63 1.75 32.37
C GLY A 509 23.67 1.70 31.16
N ARG A 510 24.11 1.20 30.00
CA ARG A 510 23.31 1.19 28.76
C ARG A 510 22.23 0.12 28.80
N THR A 511 20.99 0.51 28.53
CA THR A 511 19.82 -0.39 28.52
C THR A 511 19.56 -1.06 27.18
N GLU A 512 20.37 -0.80 26.15
CA GLU A 512 20.01 -1.12 24.75
C GLU A 512 19.85 -2.61 24.42
N PHE A 513 20.56 -3.47 25.16
CA PHE A 513 20.52 -4.93 25.09
C PHE A 513 19.59 -5.57 26.12
N THR A 514 19.04 -4.79 27.05
CA THR A 514 18.25 -5.29 28.19
C THR A 514 16.82 -4.79 28.18
N HIS A 515 16.55 -3.65 27.54
CA HIS A 515 15.24 -3.03 27.46
C HIS A 515 14.91 -2.58 26.03
N MET A 516 13.72 -2.99 25.56
CA MET A 516 13.07 -2.41 24.39
C MET A 516 12.45 -1.07 24.79
N ARG A 517 12.79 0.01 24.09
CA ARG A 517 12.15 1.31 24.29
C ARG A 517 10.94 1.42 23.37
N TYR A 518 9.82 1.88 23.89
CA TYR A 518 8.61 2.19 23.13
C TYR A 518 8.29 3.68 23.24
N THR A 519 7.88 4.31 22.14
CA THR A 519 7.46 5.71 22.07
C THR A 519 6.17 5.82 21.27
N ALA A 520 5.16 6.49 21.84
CA ALA A 520 3.92 6.82 21.14
C ALA A 520 4.09 8.17 20.42
N ALA A 521 4.10 8.17 19.08
CA ALA A 521 4.14 9.41 18.32
C ALA A 521 2.72 9.90 18.01
N THR A 522 2.29 10.90 18.76
CA THR A 522 1.00 11.60 18.64
C THR A 522 1.09 12.84 17.73
N CYS A 523 1.98 12.79 16.74
CA CYS A 523 2.29 13.87 15.81
C CYS A 523 2.46 13.35 14.37
N ASP A 524 2.43 14.26 13.39
CA ASP A 524 2.75 13.96 12.00
C ASP A 524 4.29 13.84 11.81
N PRO A 525 4.80 13.10 10.79
CA PRO A 525 6.23 12.85 10.65
C PRO A 525 7.13 14.08 10.62
N ASP A 526 6.65 15.20 10.09
CA ASP A 526 7.46 16.43 9.98
C ASP A 526 7.68 17.09 11.36
N ASP A 527 6.78 16.79 12.31
CA ASP A 527 6.74 17.27 13.68
C ASP A 527 7.50 16.35 14.67
N PHE A 528 7.98 15.18 14.24
CA PHE A 528 8.77 14.26 15.07
C PHE A 528 10.22 14.78 15.23
N THR A 529 10.41 15.72 16.15
CA THR A 529 11.69 16.46 16.32
C THR A 529 12.15 16.48 17.78
N LEU A 530 13.45 16.76 17.97
CA LEU A 530 14.06 17.01 19.30
C LEU A 530 13.40 18.21 20.02
N GLU A 531 12.98 19.22 19.26
CA GLU A 531 12.25 20.40 19.73
C GLU A 531 10.90 20.00 20.35
N ASN A 532 10.15 19.12 19.67
CA ASN A 532 8.88 18.57 20.15
C ASN A 532 9.04 17.43 21.18
N GLY A 533 10.29 17.09 21.56
CA GLY A 533 10.59 16.14 22.64
C GLY A 533 10.83 14.69 22.21
N TYR A 534 10.68 14.40 20.91
CA TYR A 534 10.99 13.08 20.36
C TYR A 534 12.50 12.91 20.21
N LYS A 535 13.03 11.79 20.72
CA LYS A 535 14.46 11.43 20.67
C LYS A 535 14.60 9.97 20.25
N LEU A 536 15.64 9.65 19.49
CA LEU A 536 16.03 8.27 19.15
C LEU A 536 17.24 7.83 19.99
N ARG A 537 17.36 6.53 20.24
CA ARG A 537 18.37 5.92 21.13
C ARG A 537 19.79 6.13 20.59
N ALA A 538 20.02 5.95 19.29
CA ALA A 538 21.33 6.19 18.67
C ALA A 538 21.81 7.64 18.86
N HIS A 539 20.94 8.63 18.63
CA HIS A 539 21.22 10.04 18.90
C HIS A 539 21.45 10.30 20.39
N THR A 540 20.64 9.69 21.27
CA THR A 540 20.77 9.84 22.74
C THR A 540 22.11 9.32 23.27
N TYR A 541 22.71 8.32 22.62
CA TYR A 541 24.06 7.82 22.92
C TYR A 541 25.19 8.55 22.16
N GLY A 542 24.90 9.65 21.47
CA GLY A 542 25.90 10.42 20.72
C GLY A 542 26.50 9.67 19.52
N ARG A 543 25.81 8.65 18.99
CA ARG A 543 26.31 7.87 17.83
C ARG A 543 26.05 8.63 16.53
N GLN A 544 27.11 8.93 15.79
CA GLN A 544 26.99 9.36 14.40
C GLN A 544 26.51 8.19 13.54
N THR A 545 25.41 8.38 12.81
CA THR A 545 24.89 7.36 11.89
C THR A 545 25.54 7.56 10.52
N GLU A 546 26.21 6.54 10.00
CA GLU A 546 26.71 6.53 8.61
C GLU A 546 25.65 5.98 7.66
N LEU A 547 25.05 4.83 8.05
CA LEU A 547 24.04 4.13 7.26
C LEU A 547 22.72 4.04 8.03
N LEU A 548 21.65 4.57 7.42
CA LEU A 548 20.27 4.29 7.82
C LEU A 548 19.62 3.36 6.78
N ILE A 549 19.48 2.08 7.13
CA ILE A 549 18.92 1.05 6.26
C ILE A 549 17.41 0.92 6.56
N ALA A 550 16.58 1.40 5.64
CA ALA A 550 15.13 1.37 5.75
C ALA A 550 14.55 0.10 5.10
N ILE A 551 13.71 -0.63 5.83
CA ILE A 551 12.87 -1.70 5.32
C ILE A 551 11.43 -1.20 5.30
N THR A 552 10.86 -1.02 4.11
CA THR A 552 9.45 -0.68 3.93
C THR A 552 8.59 -1.94 3.78
N TYR A 553 7.46 -1.96 4.47
CA TYR A 553 6.58 -3.13 4.57
C TYR A 553 5.13 -2.79 4.18
N TYR A 554 4.56 -3.59 3.28
CA TYR A 554 3.24 -3.45 2.64
C TYR A 554 2.47 -4.78 2.58
N ASN A 555 2.31 -5.44 3.74
CA ASN A 555 1.57 -6.71 3.89
C ASN A 555 2.31 -7.91 3.26
N GLU A 556 3.62 -7.99 3.47
CA GLU A 556 4.42 -9.18 3.21
C GLU A 556 4.32 -10.19 4.36
N ASP A 557 4.52 -11.48 4.06
CA ASP A 557 4.55 -12.51 5.09
C ASP A 557 5.88 -12.49 5.90
N LYS A 558 5.92 -13.26 6.99
CA LYS A 558 7.12 -13.43 7.82
C LYS A 558 8.31 -14.08 7.12
N VAL A 559 8.12 -14.87 6.06
CA VAL A 559 9.21 -15.50 5.30
C VAL A 559 9.91 -14.44 4.45
N LEU A 560 9.14 -13.59 3.77
CA LEU A 560 9.62 -12.43 3.00
C LEU A 560 10.32 -11.40 3.91
N THR A 561 9.72 -11.11 5.07
CA THR A 561 10.29 -10.16 6.04
C THR A 561 11.59 -10.69 6.63
N ALA A 562 11.61 -11.93 7.15
CA ALA A 562 12.81 -12.57 7.70
C ALA A 562 13.93 -12.70 6.66
N ARG A 563 13.60 -12.91 5.38
CA ARG A 563 14.57 -12.95 4.27
C ARG A 563 15.31 -11.63 4.08
N THR A 564 14.61 -10.51 4.19
CA THR A 564 15.20 -9.16 4.05
C THR A 564 16.09 -8.87 5.25
N MET A 565 15.57 -9.06 6.47
CA MET A 565 16.29 -8.85 7.72
C MET A 565 17.57 -9.70 7.80
N TYR A 566 17.48 -11.00 7.48
CA TYR A 566 18.64 -11.90 7.51
C TYR A 566 19.72 -11.50 6.49
N GLY A 567 19.32 -11.06 5.29
CA GLY A 567 20.25 -10.52 4.30
C GLY A 567 20.97 -9.25 4.77
N ILE A 568 20.28 -8.36 5.47
CA ILE A 568 20.88 -7.14 6.07
C ILE A 568 21.86 -7.54 7.18
N MET A 569 21.47 -8.43 8.10
CA MET A 569 22.35 -8.91 9.18
C MET A 569 23.64 -9.54 8.63
N GLN A 570 23.55 -10.34 7.57
CA GLN A 570 24.71 -10.90 6.87
C GLN A 570 25.62 -9.81 6.26
N ASN A 571 25.04 -8.77 5.66
CA ASN A 571 25.81 -7.65 5.10
C ASN A 571 26.52 -6.83 6.19
N VAL A 572 25.84 -6.54 7.30
CA VAL A 572 26.41 -5.78 8.42
C VAL A 572 27.53 -6.57 9.10
N ARG A 573 27.35 -7.88 9.29
CA ARG A 573 28.41 -8.80 9.70
C ARG A 573 29.65 -8.74 8.81
N ASP A 574 29.45 -8.73 7.50
CA ASP A 574 30.55 -8.67 6.53
C ASP A 574 31.27 -7.31 6.57
N ILE A 575 30.57 -6.20 6.88
CA ILE A 575 31.15 -4.87 7.13
C ILE A 575 31.97 -4.85 8.43
N CYS A 576 31.40 -5.33 9.55
CA CYS A 576 32.09 -5.34 10.85
C CYS A 576 33.41 -6.14 10.81
N ARG A 577 33.47 -7.17 9.96
CA ARG A 577 34.63 -8.06 9.81
C ARG A 577 35.67 -7.62 8.77
N LEU A 578 35.55 -6.42 8.20
CA LEU A 578 36.59 -5.88 7.33
C LEU A 578 37.94 -5.81 8.09
N LYS A 579 38.90 -6.64 7.66
CA LYS A 579 40.22 -6.74 8.31
C LYS A 579 41.06 -5.46 8.14
N LYS A 580 40.91 -4.78 7.01
CA LYS A 580 41.54 -3.50 6.68
C LYS A 580 40.44 -2.51 6.31
N SER A 581 40.21 -1.49 7.14
CA SER A 581 39.31 -0.37 6.84
C SER A 581 39.67 0.81 7.73
N GLU A 582 40.10 1.91 7.11
CA GLU A 582 40.45 3.16 7.80
C GLU A 582 39.22 3.91 8.32
N PHE A 583 38.03 3.64 7.77
CA PHE A 583 36.78 4.30 8.18
C PHE A 583 35.97 3.47 9.18
N TRP A 584 35.71 2.19 8.87
CA TRP A 584 34.79 1.40 9.69
C TRP A 584 35.33 1.14 11.10
N LYS A 585 36.65 1.11 11.27
CA LYS A 585 37.33 0.87 12.55
C LYS A 585 38.04 2.09 13.16
N SER A 586 37.89 3.29 12.59
CA SER A 586 38.43 4.51 13.19
C SER A 586 37.48 5.15 14.20
N GLY A 587 38.08 5.92 15.13
CA GLY A 587 37.37 6.74 16.11
C GLY A 587 36.85 5.98 17.33
N GLY A 588 37.44 4.83 17.69
CA GLY A 588 37.08 4.07 18.89
C GLY A 588 35.62 3.56 18.93
N THR A 589 34.91 3.63 17.81
CA THR A 589 33.49 3.30 17.66
C THR A 589 33.37 2.06 16.80
N GLU A 590 32.65 1.05 17.28
CA GLU A 590 32.50 -0.21 16.55
C GLU A 590 31.71 -0.01 15.23
N PRO A 591 32.03 -0.75 14.14
CA PRO A 591 31.39 -0.55 12.84
C PRO A 591 29.86 -0.62 12.87
N TRP A 592 29.30 -1.49 13.72
CA TRP A 592 27.85 -1.65 13.86
C TRP A 592 27.16 -0.45 14.51
N GLN A 593 27.86 0.33 15.34
CA GLN A 593 27.31 1.50 16.02
C GLN A 593 27.07 2.67 15.06
N LYS A 594 27.70 2.63 13.88
CA LYS A 594 27.52 3.57 12.76
C LYS A 594 26.35 3.17 11.84
N ILE A 595 25.64 2.09 12.13
CA ILE A 595 24.57 1.53 11.29
C ILE A 595 23.27 1.39 12.10
N VAL A 596 22.18 1.94 11.57
CA VAL A 596 20.82 1.82 12.12
C VAL A 596 19.92 1.17 11.07
N VAL A 597 19.07 0.23 11.49
CA VAL A 597 18.04 -0.38 10.63
C VAL A 597 16.66 0.11 11.08
N SER A 598 15.87 0.64 10.15
CA SER A 598 14.51 1.14 10.41
C SER A 598 13.48 0.33 9.63
N LEU A 599 12.58 -0.37 10.34
CA LEU A 599 11.46 -1.09 9.75
C LEU A 599 10.22 -0.21 9.82
N VAL A 600 9.61 0.14 8.68
CA VAL A 600 8.43 1.02 8.64
C VAL A 600 7.24 0.27 8.04
N PHE A 601 6.26 -0.04 8.90
CA PHE A 601 5.09 -0.85 8.57
C PHE A 601 3.87 0.03 8.34
N ASP A 602 3.21 -0.16 7.19
CA ASP A 602 2.14 0.72 6.71
C ASP A 602 0.74 0.36 7.21
N GLY A 603 0.55 0.45 8.53
CA GLY A 603 -0.73 0.25 9.20
C GLY A 603 -0.75 -0.97 10.12
N ILE A 604 -1.46 -0.82 11.25
CA ILE A 604 -1.73 -1.90 12.22
C ILE A 604 -2.55 -3.02 11.59
N ASP A 605 -3.56 -2.69 10.81
CA ASP A 605 -4.52 -3.65 10.24
C ASP A 605 -3.89 -4.52 9.14
N PRO A 606 -3.27 -3.97 8.06
CA PRO A 606 -2.64 -4.77 7.00
C PRO A 606 -1.33 -5.46 7.41
N CYS A 607 -0.81 -5.23 8.62
CA CYS A 607 0.34 -5.97 9.14
C CYS A 607 -0.02 -7.45 9.32
N ASP A 608 0.75 -8.38 8.74
CA ASP A 608 0.70 -9.79 9.12
C ASP A 608 1.09 -9.92 10.60
N LYS A 609 0.23 -10.54 11.40
CA LYS A 609 0.43 -10.66 12.85
C LYS A 609 1.52 -11.69 13.18
N GLU A 610 1.79 -12.64 12.30
CA GLU A 610 2.90 -13.58 12.47
C GLU A 610 4.27 -12.89 12.29
N VAL A 611 4.33 -11.77 11.54
CA VAL A 611 5.51 -10.91 11.47
C VAL A 611 5.76 -10.24 12.82
N LEU A 612 4.72 -9.78 13.52
CA LEU A 612 4.86 -9.21 14.87
C LEU A 612 5.36 -10.26 15.88
N ASP A 613 4.88 -11.51 15.80
CA ASP A 613 5.42 -12.60 16.63
C ASP A 613 6.91 -12.84 16.32
N MET A 614 7.31 -12.80 15.04
CA MET A 614 8.71 -12.93 14.62
C MET A 614 9.59 -11.76 15.12
N LEU A 615 9.12 -10.51 15.04
CA LEU A 615 9.81 -9.35 15.62
C LEU A 615 9.91 -9.41 17.15
N ALA A 616 8.90 -9.99 17.82
CA ALA A 616 9.00 -10.27 19.25
C ALA A 616 10.05 -11.33 19.57
N THR A 617 10.24 -12.38 18.75
CA THR A 617 11.28 -13.40 18.99
C THR A 617 12.72 -12.85 19.03
N ILE A 618 12.97 -11.69 18.42
CA ILE A 618 14.27 -11.00 18.41
C ILE A 618 14.34 -9.80 19.37
N GLY A 619 13.28 -9.52 20.13
CA GLY A 619 13.20 -8.44 21.13
C GLY A 619 12.75 -7.07 20.62
N LEU A 620 12.34 -6.95 19.36
CA LEU A 620 12.00 -5.65 18.74
C LEU A 620 10.53 -5.23 18.94
N TYR A 621 9.68 -6.13 19.41
CA TYR A 621 8.26 -5.87 19.68
C TYR A 621 7.80 -6.64 20.93
N GLN A 622 6.82 -6.12 21.66
CA GLN A 622 6.16 -6.80 22.79
C GLN A 622 4.65 -6.56 22.77
N ASP A 623 3.88 -7.62 22.99
CA ASP A 623 2.42 -7.55 23.09
C ASP A 623 1.97 -6.73 24.33
N GLY A 624 1.02 -5.80 24.12
CA GLY A 624 0.36 -5.03 25.17
C GLY A 624 1.01 -3.70 25.59
N VAL A 625 2.10 -3.24 24.94
CA VAL A 625 2.72 -1.93 25.28
C VAL A 625 2.14 -0.74 24.49
N MET A 626 1.52 -0.99 23.33
CA MET A 626 1.00 0.06 22.43
C MET A 626 -0.20 0.81 23.03
N LYS A 627 -0.24 2.14 22.82
CA LYS A 627 -1.27 3.06 23.35
C LYS A 627 -1.99 3.77 22.20
N LYS A 628 -3.32 3.74 22.18
CA LYS A 628 -4.16 4.34 21.12
C LYS A 628 -3.96 5.84 21.00
N ASP A 629 -3.93 6.50 22.14
CA ASP A 629 -3.84 7.95 22.29
C ASP A 629 -3.19 8.26 23.64
N ILE A 630 -2.61 9.46 23.71
CA ILE A 630 -2.08 10.07 24.93
C ILE A 630 -2.84 11.38 25.11
N ASP A 631 -3.58 11.51 26.21
CA ASP A 631 -4.39 12.69 26.52
C ASP A 631 -5.38 13.07 25.41
N GLY A 632 -5.99 12.05 24.77
CA GLY A 632 -6.93 12.22 23.66
C GLY A 632 -6.29 12.58 22.31
N LYS A 633 -4.97 12.75 22.24
CA LYS A 633 -4.25 12.86 20.96
C LYS A 633 -3.94 11.46 20.43
N GLU A 634 -4.55 11.11 19.30
CA GLU A 634 -4.35 9.81 18.63
C GLU A 634 -2.86 9.58 18.31
N THR A 635 -2.38 8.37 18.62
CA THR A 635 -1.06 7.90 18.20
C THR A 635 -1.08 7.68 16.69
N VAL A 636 -0.23 8.38 15.95
CA VAL A 636 -0.06 8.26 14.50
C VAL A 636 0.88 7.09 14.16
N ALA A 637 1.90 6.86 14.99
CA ALA A 637 2.78 5.69 14.89
C ALA A 637 3.33 5.23 16.24
N HIS A 638 3.59 3.93 16.32
CA HIS A 638 4.26 3.25 17.43
C HIS A 638 5.73 3.01 17.06
N ILE A 639 6.66 3.60 17.80
CA ILE A 639 8.09 3.43 17.57
C ILE A 639 8.68 2.56 18.68
N PHE A 640 9.36 1.49 18.28
CA PHE A 640 10.09 0.56 19.14
C PHE A 640 11.58 0.62 18.80
N GLU A 641 12.45 0.61 19.81
CA GLU A 641 13.90 0.62 19.63
C GLU A 641 14.55 -0.47 20.49
N TYR A 642 15.39 -1.31 19.87
CA TYR A 642 16.14 -2.37 20.55
C TYR A 642 17.43 -2.70 19.78
N THR A 643 18.50 -3.05 20.51
CA THR A 643 19.76 -3.51 19.90
C THR A 643 19.83 -5.03 20.00
N THR A 644 19.77 -5.73 18.86
CA THR A 644 19.67 -7.20 18.83
C THR A 644 20.82 -7.87 18.08
N GLN A 645 21.18 -9.08 18.52
CA GLN A 645 22.06 -10.02 17.81
C GLN A 645 21.27 -11.21 17.22
N LEU A 646 19.98 -11.31 17.55
CA LEU A 646 19.12 -12.39 17.11
C LEU A 646 18.56 -12.08 15.73
N CYS A 647 18.45 -13.12 14.89
CA CYS A 647 17.77 -13.00 13.61
C CYS A 647 17.02 -14.29 13.28
N VAL A 648 15.84 -14.18 12.68
CA VAL A 648 15.12 -15.33 12.11
C VAL A 648 15.51 -15.49 10.64
N THR A 649 15.78 -16.72 10.22
CA THR A 649 16.07 -17.06 8.80
C THR A 649 14.76 -17.18 7.99
N PRO A 650 14.80 -17.15 6.65
CA PRO A 650 13.64 -17.48 5.81
C PRO A 650 12.95 -18.81 6.19
N LYS A 651 13.74 -19.79 6.64
CA LYS A 651 13.26 -21.11 7.08
C LYS A 651 12.61 -21.12 8.47
N GLN A 652 12.36 -19.95 9.07
CA GLN A 652 11.81 -19.79 10.42
C GLN A 652 12.69 -20.40 11.53
N GLN A 653 13.99 -20.53 11.28
CA GLN A 653 14.98 -20.94 12.29
C GLN A 653 15.61 -19.70 12.92
N LEU A 654 15.66 -19.64 14.25
CA LEU A 654 16.31 -18.58 15.02
C LEU A 654 17.84 -18.78 15.02
N VAL A 655 18.58 -17.77 14.54
CA VAL A 655 20.03 -17.68 14.66
C VAL A 655 20.36 -16.98 15.96
N LYS A 656 21.14 -17.65 16.81
CA LYS A 656 21.74 -17.09 18.02
C LYS A 656 23.21 -16.76 17.75
N PRO A 657 23.77 -15.71 18.36
CA PRO A 657 25.20 -15.45 18.27
C PRO A 657 25.98 -16.53 19.04
N THR A 658 27.17 -16.82 18.53
CA THR A 658 28.12 -17.80 19.03
C THR A 658 29.46 -17.10 19.24
N SER A 659 30.12 -17.34 20.38
CA SER A 659 31.45 -16.81 20.63
C SER A 659 32.46 -17.47 19.69
N ASN A 660 33.45 -16.71 19.22
CA ASN A 660 34.53 -17.14 18.32
C ASN A 660 34.12 -17.72 16.95
N ASP A 661 32.83 -17.76 16.60
CA ASP A 661 32.34 -18.30 15.31
C ASP A 661 32.42 -17.26 14.17
N PRO A 662 33.17 -17.54 13.08
CA PRO A 662 33.20 -16.73 11.86
C PRO A 662 31.89 -16.62 11.07
N MET A 663 30.77 -17.14 11.56
CA MET A 663 29.42 -16.92 11.01
C MET A 663 28.48 -16.13 11.92
N SER A 664 28.82 -15.98 13.21
CA SER A 664 28.07 -15.22 14.23
C SER A 664 27.70 -13.80 13.75
N LEU A 665 26.53 -13.31 14.17
CA LEU A 665 25.97 -12.03 13.75
C LEU A 665 26.37 -10.91 14.74
N PRO A 666 26.75 -9.71 14.26
CA PRO A 666 27.02 -8.58 15.13
C PRO A 666 25.72 -8.03 15.74
N PRO A 667 25.80 -7.25 16.83
CA PRO A 667 24.66 -6.48 17.30
C PRO A 667 24.30 -5.39 16.29
N ILE A 668 23.02 -5.02 16.24
CA ILE A 668 22.55 -3.92 15.40
C ILE A 668 21.44 -3.13 16.09
N GLN A 669 21.50 -1.80 16.00
CA GLN A 669 20.42 -0.93 16.51
C GLN A 669 19.26 -0.97 15.51
N MET A 670 18.12 -1.50 15.96
CA MET A 670 16.89 -1.49 15.18
C MET A 670 15.91 -0.44 15.71
N ILE A 671 15.20 0.19 14.78
CA ILE A 671 13.99 1.00 14.98
C ILE A 671 12.86 0.27 14.26
N PHE A 672 11.73 0.03 14.91
CA PHE A 672 10.53 -0.50 14.30
C PHE A 672 9.39 0.51 14.47
N CYS A 673 8.80 0.93 13.36
CA CYS A 673 7.77 1.96 13.28
C CYS A 673 6.50 1.34 12.70
N LEU A 674 5.52 1.03 13.55
CA LEU A 674 4.21 0.55 13.14
C LEU A 674 3.23 1.72 13.10
N LYS A 675 2.85 2.17 11.91
CA LYS A 675 1.89 3.27 11.76
C LYS A 675 0.50 2.81 12.19
N GLN A 676 -0.27 3.67 12.85
CA GLN A 676 -1.64 3.38 13.28
C GLN A 676 -2.55 3.07 12.09
N LYS A 677 -2.47 3.90 11.04
CA LYS A 677 -3.33 3.84 9.85
C LYS A 677 -2.51 3.55 8.59
N ASN A 678 -3.09 2.76 7.68
CA ASN A 678 -2.55 2.49 6.36
C ASN A 678 -2.53 3.79 5.52
N SER A 679 -1.33 4.39 5.40
CA SER A 679 -1.13 5.74 4.86
C SER A 679 -0.28 5.76 3.57
N LYS A 680 0.00 4.58 3.00
CA LYS A 680 0.73 4.33 1.75
C LYS A 680 2.24 4.61 1.84
N LYS A 681 2.98 4.12 0.81
CA LYS A 681 4.46 4.15 0.70
C LYS A 681 5.07 5.52 0.98
N ILE A 682 4.55 6.58 0.35
CA ILE A 682 5.15 7.92 0.42
C ILE A 682 5.12 8.46 1.87
N ASN A 683 4.07 8.16 2.63
CA ASN A 683 4.00 8.50 4.05
C ASN A 683 4.98 7.67 4.91
N SER A 684 5.19 6.38 4.60
CA SER A 684 6.25 5.58 5.24
C SER A 684 7.64 6.16 4.98
N HIS A 685 7.87 6.73 3.80
CA HIS A 685 9.11 7.45 3.49
C HIS A 685 9.23 8.80 4.23
N ARG A 686 8.12 9.49 4.58
CA ARG A 686 8.20 10.68 5.46
C ARG A 686 8.66 10.35 6.87
N TRP A 687 8.17 9.27 7.46
CA TRP A 687 8.70 8.74 8.73
C TRP A 687 10.20 8.45 8.64
N LEU A 688 10.67 7.92 7.50
CA LEU A 688 12.08 7.68 7.29
C LEU A 688 12.90 8.98 7.17
N PHE A 689 12.57 9.89 6.24
CA PHE A 689 13.41 11.03 5.91
C PHE A 689 13.21 12.25 6.83
N ASN A 690 11.95 12.58 7.16
CA ASN A 690 11.60 13.82 7.87
C ASN A 690 11.54 13.64 9.39
N ALA A 691 11.21 12.43 9.88
CA ALA A 691 11.27 12.10 11.30
C ALA A 691 12.65 11.51 11.68
N PHE A 692 12.94 10.27 11.28
CA PHE A 692 14.15 9.57 11.75
C PHE A 692 15.44 10.16 11.16
N GLY A 693 15.42 10.46 9.85
CA GLY A 693 16.52 11.11 9.14
C GLY A 693 16.95 12.43 9.75
N LYS A 694 15.99 13.28 10.13
CA LYS A 694 16.21 14.60 10.71
C LYS A 694 16.87 14.55 12.09
N ILE A 695 16.64 13.49 12.87
CA ILE A 695 17.25 13.28 14.19
C ILE A 695 18.60 12.55 14.11
N LEU A 696 18.73 11.56 13.22
CA LEU A 696 19.95 10.75 13.09
C LEU A 696 21.01 11.38 12.18
N GLN A 697 20.59 12.29 11.29
CA GLN A 697 21.40 12.94 10.24
C GLN A 697 22.36 11.96 9.55
N PRO A 698 21.87 10.83 8.99
CA PRO A 698 22.73 9.82 8.42
C PRO A 698 23.39 10.32 7.13
N GLU A 699 24.63 9.93 6.86
CA GLU A 699 25.27 10.29 5.59
C GLU A 699 24.53 9.65 4.40
N ILE A 700 24.17 8.36 4.51
CA ILE A 700 23.50 7.59 3.45
C ILE A 700 22.26 6.85 3.99
N PHE A 701 21.15 6.99 3.27
CA PHE A 701 19.98 6.12 3.35
C PHE A 701 20.13 4.94 2.40
N ILE A 702 19.65 3.77 2.80
CA ILE A 702 19.42 2.63 1.91
C ILE A 702 17.94 2.26 2.00
N LEU A 703 17.24 2.20 0.87
CA LEU A 703 15.85 1.77 0.77
C LEU A 703 15.80 0.32 0.32
N LEU A 704 15.04 -0.49 1.06
CA LEU A 704 14.74 -1.90 0.79
C LEU A 704 13.25 -2.14 1.00
N ASP A 705 12.59 -2.81 0.04
CA ASP A 705 11.24 -3.34 0.28
C ASP A 705 11.33 -4.72 0.94
N ALA A 706 10.45 -5.02 1.89
CA ALA A 706 10.33 -6.34 2.48
C ALA A 706 10.09 -7.41 1.39
N GLY A 707 10.69 -8.58 1.57
CA GLY A 707 10.81 -9.62 0.55
C GLY A 707 12.05 -9.51 -0.34
N THR A 708 12.65 -8.33 -0.48
CA THR A 708 13.89 -8.14 -1.25
C THR A 708 15.11 -8.61 -0.45
N LYS A 709 15.91 -9.49 -1.04
CA LYS A 709 17.09 -10.08 -0.39
C LYS A 709 18.37 -9.41 -0.90
N PRO A 710 19.06 -8.57 -0.10
CA PRO A 710 20.37 -8.06 -0.48
C PRO A 710 21.39 -9.21 -0.56
N GLY A 711 22.18 -9.24 -1.63
CA GLY A 711 23.25 -10.21 -1.84
C GLY A 711 24.46 -9.97 -0.91
N PRO A 712 25.43 -10.90 -0.88
CA PRO A 712 26.63 -10.75 -0.05
C PRO A 712 27.41 -9.47 -0.37
N LYS A 713 27.73 -8.68 0.66
CA LYS A 713 28.41 -7.37 0.57
C LYS A 713 27.75 -6.32 -0.34
N SER A 714 26.50 -6.54 -0.77
CA SER A 714 25.79 -5.62 -1.66
C SER A 714 25.57 -4.23 -1.05
N ILE A 715 25.29 -4.17 0.25
CA ILE A 715 25.17 -2.91 1.01
C ILE A 715 26.53 -2.19 1.13
N LEU A 716 27.62 -2.94 1.35
CA LEU A 716 28.98 -2.38 1.36
C LEU A 716 29.34 -1.76 0.00
N TYR A 717 29.07 -2.45 -1.12
CA TYR A 717 29.35 -1.91 -2.46
C TYR A 717 28.52 -0.66 -2.80
N LEU A 718 27.30 -0.52 -2.26
CA LEU A 718 26.54 0.73 -2.35
C LEU A 718 27.25 1.83 -1.57
N TRP A 719 27.55 1.62 -0.29
CA TRP A 719 28.25 2.59 0.56
C TRP A 719 29.59 3.04 -0.05
N GLU A 720 30.42 2.10 -0.52
CA GLU A 720 31.70 2.38 -1.18
C GLU A 720 31.54 3.34 -2.37
N SER A 721 30.41 3.31 -3.08
CA SER A 721 30.17 4.22 -4.21
C SER A 721 29.99 5.69 -3.79
N PHE A 722 29.41 5.94 -2.60
CA PHE A 722 29.26 7.27 -2.01
C PHE A 722 30.55 7.74 -1.34
N TYR A 723 31.25 6.84 -0.64
CA TYR A 723 32.52 7.11 0.02
C TYR A 723 33.60 7.52 -1.00
N ASN A 724 33.74 6.73 -2.08
CA ASN A 724 34.72 7.00 -3.14
C ASN A 724 34.35 8.17 -4.07
N ASN A 725 33.15 8.75 -3.97
CA ASN A 725 32.71 9.84 -4.84
C ASN A 725 31.68 10.75 -4.15
N LYS A 726 32.18 11.83 -3.56
CA LYS A 726 31.40 12.86 -2.86
C LYS A 726 30.29 13.51 -3.69
N ASN A 727 30.29 13.40 -5.02
CA ASN A 727 29.24 13.97 -5.88
C ASN A 727 28.11 12.98 -6.22
N VAL A 728 28.17 11.72 -5.74
CA VAL A 728 27.04 10.77 -5.89
C VAL A 728 25.94 11.18 -4.91
N GLY A 729 24.77 11.51 -5.45
CA GLY A 729 23.57 11.85 -4.67
C GLY A 729 22.64 10.67 -4.45
N GLY A 730 22.69 9.67 -5.33
CA GLY A 730 21.96 8.42 -5.18
C GLY A 730 22.56 7.31 -6.04
N ALA A 731 22.33 6.06 -5.66
CA ALA A 731 22.80 4.89 -6.39
C ALA A 731 21.84 3.69 -6.25
N CYS A 732 21.89 2.73 -7.17
CA CYS A 732 21.17 1.46 -7.04
C CYS A 732 22.01 0.25 -7.46
N GLY A 733 21.67 -0.91 -6.91
CA GLY A 733 22.24 -2.20 -7.31
C GLY A 733 21.49 -2.85 -8.48
N GLU A 734 22.00 -3.99 -8.92
CA GLU A 734 21.31 -4.92 -9.84
C GLU A 734 20.21 -5.66 -9.07
N ILE A 735 18.94 -5.36 -9.37
CA ILE A 735 17.81 -6.19 -8.93
C ILE A 735 17.57 -7.27 -9.99
N HIS A 736 17.51 -8.53 -9.56
CA HIS A 736 17.15 -9.66 -10.43
C HIS A 736 16.04 -10.52 -9.81
N ALA A 737 15.33 -11.25 -10.68
CA ALA A 737 14.29 -12.18 -10.26
C ALA A 737 14.87 -13.31 -9.40
N MET A 738 14.14 -13.72 -8.37
CA MET A 738 14.44 -14.93 -7.62
C MET A 738 14.02 -16.16 -8.43
N LEU A 739 14.99 -16.97 -8.86
CA LEU A 739 14.74 -18.14 -9.73
C LEU A 739 14.42 -19.44 -8.95
N GLY A 740 14.56 -19.43 -7.63
CA GLY A 740 14.40 -20.60 -6.76
C GLY A 740 15.57 -21.60 -6.83
N LYS A 741 15.55 -22.62 -5.97
CA LYS A 741 16.61 -23.64 -5.91
C LYS A 741 16.68 -24.40 -7.25
N GLY A 742 17.86 -24.44 -7.87
CA GLY A 742 18.05 -25.06 -9.19
C GLY A 742 17.30 -24.33 -10.32
N HIS A 743 17.02 -23.04 -10.16
CA HIS A 743 16.30 -22.19 -11.12
C HIS A 743 14.89 -22.69 -11.53
N ARG A 744 14.25 -23.51 -10.69
CA ARG A 744 12.93 -24.13 -10.97
C ARG A 744 11.83 -23.13 -11.37
N LYS A 745 11.86 -21.87 -10.92
CA LYS A 745 10.85 -20.88 -11.33
C LYS A 745 10.94 -20.51 -12.83
N LEU A 746 12.07 -20.77 -13.52
CA LEU A 746 12.18 -20.59 -14.98
C LEU A 746 11.28 -21.53 -15.79
N LEU A 747 10.74 -22.60 -15.19
CA LEU A 747 9.74 -23.46 -15.83
C LEU A 747 8.43 -22.70 -16.12
N ASN A 748 8.15 -21.62 -15.37
CA ASN A 748 7.08 -20.69 -15.70
C ASN A 748 7.59 -19.71 -16.78
N PRO A 749 7.05 -19.74 -18.01
CA PRO A 749 7.58 -18.93 -19.11
C PRO A 749 7.38 -17.42 -18.89
N LEU A 750 6.40 -17.01 -18.08
CA LEU A 750 6.21 -15.61 -17.69
C LEU A 750 7.33 -15.14 -16.75
N VAL A 751 7.80 -16.00 -15.83
CA VAL A 751 8.95 -15.69 -14.96
C VAL A 751 10.24 -15.65 -15.77
N ALA A 752 10.41 -16.59 -16.72
CA ALA A 752 11.55 -16.60 -17.63
C ALA A 752 11.61 -15.32 -18.48
N ALA A 753 10.51 -14.92 -19.12
CA ALA A 753 10.42 -13.69 -19.92
C ALA A 753 10.76 -12.43 -19.10
N GLN A 754 10.21 -12.31 -17.89
CA GLN A 754 10.54 -11.21 -16.98
C GLN A 754 12.03 -11.19 -16.61
N ASN A 755 12.61 -12.35 -16.27
CA ASN A 755 14.03 -12.42 -15.92
C ASN A 755 14.95 -11.93 -17.06
N PHE A 756 14.61 -12.21 -18.32
CA PHE A 756 15.35 -11.66 -19.47
C PHE A 756 15.27 -10.13 -19.51
N GLU A 757 14.06 -9.58 -19.39
CA GLU A 757 13.81 -8.13 -19.43
C GLU A 757 14.58 -7.37 -18.33
N TYR A 758 14.52 -7.88 -17.09
CA TYR A 758 15.30 -7.34 -15.96
C TYR A 758 16.80 -7.39 -16.23
N LYS A 759 17.31 -8.48 -16.80
CA LYS A 759 18.75 -8.61 -17.12
C LYS A 759 19.19 -7.64 -18.20
N ILE A 760 18.47 -7.57 -19.33
CA ILE A 760 18.81 -6.65 -20.42
C ILE A 760 18.74 -5.19 -19.97
N SER A 761 17.77 -4.78 -19.16
CA SER A 761 17.72 -3.40 -18.67
C SER A 761 18.88 -3.05 -17.72
N ASN A 762 19.32 -4.00 -16.89
CA ASN A 762 20.51 -3.86 -16.05
C ASN A 762 21.85 -3.94 -16.82
N ILE A 763 21.86 -4.50 -18.04
CA ILE A 763 23.04 -4.64 -18.90
C ILE A 763 23.17 -3.45 -19.88
N LEU A 764 22.06 -2.90 -20.37
CA LEU A 764 22.04 -1.83 -21.37
C LEU A 764 21.61 -0.48 -20.81
N ASP A 765 20.41 -0.39 -20.23
CA ASP A 765 19.82 0.90 -19.84
C ASP A 765 20.52 1.50 -18.63
N LYS A 766 20.64 0.75 -17.54
CA LYS A 766 21.27 1.26 -16.30
C LYS A 766 22.75 1.65 -16.51
N PRO A 767 23.56 0.90 -17.29
CA PRO A 767 24.91 1.30 -17.67
C PRO A 767 24.98 2.56 -18.55
N LEU A 768 24.08 2.73 -19.53
CA LEU A 768 23.96 3.95 -20.33
C LEU A 768 23.63 5.17 -19.44
N GLU A 769 22.52 5.08 -18.70
CA GLU A 769 22.04 6.14 -17.82
C GLU A 769 23.08 6.56 -16.77
N SER A 770 23.71 5.57 -16.11
CA SER A 770 24.77 5.81 -15.13
C SER A 770 26.07 6.35 -15.73
N SER A 771 26.28 6.21 -17.04
CA SER A 771 27.46 6.74 -17.72
C SER A 771 27.33 8.25 -17.96
N PHE A 772 26.14 8.71 -18.32
CA PHE A 772 25.78 10.13 -18.40
C PHE A 772 25.64 10.75 -16.99
N GLY A 773 25.18 9.96 -16.01
CA GLY A 773 25.08 10.34 -14.60
C GLY A 773 23.67 10.71 -14.14
N TYR A 774 22.65 10.38 -14.94
CA TYR A 774 21.24 10.53 -14.60
C TYR A 774 20.56 9.17 -14.79
N VAL A 775 20.37 8.45 -13.70
CA VAL A 775 19.63 7.18 -13.70
C VAL A 775 18.15 7.50 -13.57
N SER A 776 17.35 7.15 -14.59
CA SER A 776 15.95 7.60 -14.71
C SER A 776 15.02 7.02 -13.64
N VAL A 777 15.48 5.96 -12.95
CA VAL A 777 14.87 5.39 -11.75
C VAL A 777 15.94 4.65 -10.94
N LEU A 778 16.07 5.01 -9.67
CA LEU A 778 16.70 4.19 -8.64
C LEU A 778 15.56 3.48 -7.89
N PRO A 779 15.35 2.17 -8.08
CA PRO A 779 14.17 1.47 -7.56
C PRO A 779 14.14 1.48 -6.02
N GLY A 780 13.01 1.90 -5.42
CA GLY A 780 12.84 1.89 -3.97
C GLY A 780 13.10 0.54 -3.30
N ALA A 781 12.87 -0.57 -4.02
CA ALA A 781 13.13 -1.93 -3.54
C ALA A 781 14.61 -2.23 -3.24
N PHE A 782 15.56 -1.57 -3.90
CA PHE A 782 17.00 -1.63 -3.56
C PHE A 782 17.78 -0.44 -4.14
N SER A 783 17.77 0.67 -3.40
CA SER A 783 18.50 1.90 -3.76
C SER A 783 19.10 2.57 -2.53
N ALA A 784 19.95 3.57 -2.75
CA ALA A 784 20.58 4.36 -1.72
C ALA A 784 20.66 5.83 -2.12
N TYR A 785 20.63 6.73 -1.14
CA TYR A 785 20.63 8.19 -1.33
C TYR A 785 21.48 8.86 -0.26
N ARG A 786 22.24 9.91 -0.63
CA ARG A 786 22.93 10.77 0.33
C ARG A 786 21.94 11.77 0.92
N TYR A 787 21.92 11.97 2.23
CA TYR A 787 20.88 12.80 2.86
C TYR A 787 20.87 14.24 2.32
N SER A 788 22.04 14.90 2.34
CA SER A 788 22.26 16.25 1.81
C SER A 788 21.91 16.41 0.32
N ALA A 789 21.86 15.31 -0.44
CA ALA A 789 21.40 15.34 -1.82
C ALA A 789 19.87 15.43 -1.91
N VAL A 790 19.12 14.66 -1.11
CA VAL A 790 17.66 14.62 -1.13
C VAL A 790 16.99 15.80 -0.38
N GLU A 791 17.63 16.36 0.64
CA GLU A 791 17.06 17.44 1.47
C GLU A 791 16.54 18.67 0.70
N GLY A 792 15.47 19.28 1.21
CA GLY A 792 14.77 20.42 0.58
C GLY A 792 13.92 19.97 -0.61
N ARG A 793 13.95 20.76 -1.70
CA ARG A 793 13.13 20.57 -2.90
C ARG A 793 12.93 19.12 -3.38
N PRO A 794 13.95 18.23 -3.45
CA PRO A 794 13.72 16.87 -3.94
C PRO A 794 12.76 16.08 -3.05
N LEU A 795 12.90 16.15 -1.72
CA LEU A 795 11.93 15.56 -0.78
C LEU A 795 10.58 16.30 -0.80
N GLU A 796 10.55 17.63 -0.89
CA GLU A 796 9.29 18.40 -1.01
C GLU A 796 8.46 17.94 -2.23
N GLN A 797 9.10 17.78 -3.40
CA GLN A 797 8.44 17.29 -4.60
C GLN A 797 8.05 15.82 -4.49
N TYR A 798 8.87 14.99 -3.84
CA TYR A 798 8.57 13.57 -3.60
C TYR A 798 7.31 13.40 -2.74
N PHE A 799 7.19 14.19 -1.67
CA PHE A 799 6.09 14.10 -0.71
C PHE A 799 4.79 14.78 -1.16
N HIS A 800 4.77 15.52 -2.27
CA HIS A 800 3.51 15.96 -2.89
C HIS A 800 2.57 14.79 -3.25
N GLY A 801 3.10 13.57 -3.40
CA GLY A 801 2.31 12.34 -3.58
C GLY A 801 1.71 11.74 -2.30
N ASP A 802 1.96 12.31 -1.12
CA ASP A 802 1.36 11.82 0.14
C ASP A 802 -0.11 12.27 0.28
N HIS A 803 -1.01 11.31 0.45
CA HIS A 803 -2.43 11.54 0.72
C HIS A 803 -2.67 12.28 2.04
N THR A 804 -1.87 12.05 3.07
CA THR A 804 -2.00 12.73 4.37
C THR A 804 -1.65 14.23 4.30
N LEU A 805 -0.90 14.64 3.27
CA LEU A 805 -0.61 16.05 2.98
C LEU A 805 -1.65 16.72 2.05
N GLY A 806 -2.65 15.99 1.55
CA GLY A 806 -3.66 16.51 0.63
C GLY A 806 -4.38 17.77 1.17
N SER A 807 -4.81 17.72 2.43
CA SER A 807 -5.45 18.85 3.13
C SER A 807 -4.48 20.00 3.44
N ARG A 808 -3.24 19.69 3.86
CA ARG A 808 -2.21 20.70 4.18
C ARG A 808 -1.69 21.45 2.95
N LEU A 809 -1.60 20.79 1.79
CA LEU A 809 -1.06 21.35 0.54
C LEU A 809 -2.12 21.94 -0.40
N GLY A 810 -3.42 21.72 -0.12
CA GLY A 810 -4.53 22.25 -0.92
C GLY A 810 -4.41 21.89 -2.41
N LYS A 811 -4.44 22.90 -3.30
CA LYS A 811 -4.27 22.70 -4.77
C LYS A 811 -2.92 22.08 -5.18
N LYS A 812 -1.91 22.06 -4.30
CA LYS A 812 -0.62 21.39 -4.53
C LYS A 812 -0.58 19.95 -3.99
N GLY A 813 -1.53 19.55 -3.16
CA GLY A 813 -1.66 18.20 -2.62
C GLY A 813 -2.35 17.24 -3.60
N ILE A 814 -2.17 15.93 -3.40
CA ILE A 814 -2.64 14.90 -4.35
C ILE A 814 -4.16 14.99 -4.64
N ASP A 815 -4.97 15.45 -3.68
CA ASP A 815 -6.41 15.60 -3.86
C ASP A 815 -6.82 16.74 -4.80
N GLY A 816 -6.01 17.81 -4.88
CA GLY A 816 -6.18 18.94 -5.79
C GLY A 816 -5.47 18.77 -7.14
N MET A 817 -4.72 17.68 -7.33
CA MET A 817 -3.98 17.43 -8.57
C MET A 817 -4.85 16.85 -9.69
N SER A 818 -4.53 17.27 -10.93
CA SER A 818 -4.95 16.58 -12.16
C SER A 818 -4.53 15.11 -12.18
N ILE A 819 -5.33 14.26 -12.82
CA ILE A 819 -5.06 12.82 -13.02
C ILE A 819 -3.69 12.52 -13.66
N PHE A 820 -3.17 13.41 -14.49
CA PHE A 820 -1.83 13.31 -15.05
C PHE A 820 -0.74 13.35 -13.96
N ARG A 821 -0.78 14.35 -13.07
CA ARG A 821 0.13 14.44 -11.91
C ARG A 821 -0.08 13.28 -10.93
N LYS A 822 -1.31 12.78 -10.73
CA LYS A 822 -1.55 11.58 -9.92
C LYS A 822 -0.86 10.33 -10.51
N ASN A 823 -0.88 10.15 -11.83
CA ASN A 823 -0.14 9.08 -12.50
C ASN A 823 1.38 9.27 -12.39
N MET A 824 1.89 10.51 -12.47
CA MET A 824 3.33 10.81 -12.25
C MET A 824 3.82 10.28 -10.88
N PHE A 825 3.02 10.40 -9.83
CA PHE A 825 3.34 9.86 -8.49
C PHE A 825 3.20 8.33 -8.36
N LEU A 826 2.76 7.61 -9.39
CA LEU A 826 2.91 6.13 -9.46
C LEU A 826 4.35 5.70 -9.78
N ALA A 827 5.21 6.65 -10.18
CA ALA A 827 6.64 6.48 -10.39
C ALA A 827 7.42 7.61 -9.69
N GLU A 828 7.05 7.88 -8.44
CA GLU A 828 7.65 8.82 -7.50
C GLU A 828 9.18 8.73 -7.42
N ASP A 829 9.72 7.51 -7.48
CA ASP A 829 11.17 7.27 -7.45
C ASP A 829 11.89 7.93 -8.66
N ARG A 830 11.20 8.08 -9.81
CA ARG A 830 11.72 8.82 -10.99
C ARG A 830 11.78 10.32 -10.75
N ILE A 831 10.76 10.87 -10.08
CA ILE A 831 10.70 12.30 -9.73
C ILE A 831 11.86 12.65 -8.80
N LEU A 832 12.11 11.81 -7.77
CA LEU A 832 13.24 12.00 -6.86
C LEU A 832 14.58 11.96 -7.60
N CYS A 833 14.76 11.03 -8.54
CA CYS A 833 15.96 10.95 -9.37
C CYS A 833 16.19 12.23 -10.18
N PHE A 834 15.13 12.77 -10.80
CA PHE A 834 15.19 14.02 -11.55
C PHE A 834 15.52 15.22 -10.66
N GLU A 835 14.79 15.42 -9.56
CA GLU A 835 14.97 16.57 -8.67
C GLU A 835 16.31 16.54 -7.91
N VAL A 836 16.85 15.36 -7.57
CA VAL A 836 18.22 15.23 -7.01
C VAL A 836 19.26 15.62 -8.06
N THR A 837 19.17 15.09 -9.28
CA THR A 837 20.17 15.31 -10.35
C THR A 837 20.23 16.78 -10.76
N PHE A 838 19.07 17.44 -10.83
CA PHE A 838 18.93 18.84 -11.27
C PHE A 838 18.64 19.82 -10.12
N LYS A 839 19.00 19.44 -8.89
CA LYS A 839 18.95 20.30 -7.70
C LYS A 839 19.77 21.58 -7.95
N ALA A 840 19.10 22.74 -7.85
CA ALA A 840 19.73 24.03 -8.12
C ALA A 840 20.94 24.27 -7.20
N GLY A 841 22.01 24.86 -7.74
CA GLY A 841 23.26 25.10 -7.01
C GLY A 841 24.11 23.85 -6.73
N CYS A 842 23.63 22.64 -7.04
CA CYS A 842 24.31 21.36 -6.75
C CYS A 842 24.84 20.69 -8.02
N LYS A 843 25.68 19.66 -7.84
CA LYS A 843 26.29 18.84 -8.92
C LYS A 843 26.14 17.33 -8.69
N TRP A 844 25.02 16.95 -8.07
CA TRP A 844 24.69 15.56 -7.76
C TRP A 844 24.46 14.74 -9.04
N HIS A 845 25.03 13.54 -9.08
CA HIS A 845 24.76 12.57 -10.13
C HIS A 845 24.36 11.23 -9.52
N LEU A 846 23.68 10.42 -10.32
CA LEU A 846 23.19 9.11 -9.93
C LEU A 846 24.05 8.01 -10.55
N ALA A 847 24.19 6.89 -9.85
CA ALA A 847 25.08 5.79 -10.25
C ALA A 847 24.40 4.42 -10.18
N TYR A 848 24.79 3.54 -11.09
CA TYR A 848 24.42 2.12 -11.06
C TYR A 848 25.63 1.26 -10.68
N ILE A 849 25.46 0.39 -9.68
CA ILE A 849 26.54 -0.36 -9.05
C ILE A 849 26.36 -1.87 -9.30
N LYS A 850 26.86 -2.36 -10.43
CA LYS A 850 26.81 -3.79 -10.86
C LYS A 850 27.25 -4.80 -9.78
N GLN A 851 28.21 -4.44 -8.93
CA GLN A 851 28.70 -5.31 -7.85
C GLN A 851 27.64 -5.52 -6.75
N SER A 852 26.80 -4.53 -6.52
CA SER A 852 25.71 -4.62 -5.56
C SER A 852 24.53 -5.33 -6.22
N LYS A 853 24.09 -6.46 -5.66
CA LYS A 853 22.99 -7.27 -6.20
C LYS A 853 21.93 -7.53 -5.14
N ALA A 854 20.67 -7.60 -5.55
CA ALA A 854 19.56 -8.06 -4.73
C ALA A 854 18.60 -8.95 -5.52
N GLU A 855 17.99 -9.91 -4.82
CA GLU A 855 16.99 -10.83 -5.37
C GLU A 855 15.59 -10.39 -4.92
N THR A 856 14.63 -10.33 -5.82
CA THR A 856 13.22 -10.04 -5.48
C THR A 856 12.26 -11.02 -6.16
N ASP A 857 11.07 -11.17 -5.60
CA ASP A 857 10.03 -12.02 -6.21
C ASP A 857 9.35 -11.28 -7.37
N VAL A 858 8.91 -12.03 -8.38
CA VAL A 858 8.24 -11.51 -9.58
C VAL A 858 6.88 -12.19 -9.75
N PRO A 859 5.86 -11.51 -10.33
CA PRO A 859 4.55 -12.10 -10.57
C PRO A 859 4.63 -13.41 -11.34
N GLU A 860 4.03 -14.46 -10.79
CA GLU A 860 3.94 -15.78 -11.42
C GLU A 860 2.63 -15.96 -12.22
N ALA A 861 1.65 -15.07 -11.99
CA ALA A 861 0.33 -15.06 -12.65
C ALA A 861 0.12 -13.82 -13.54
N ILE A 862 -0.59 -14.01 -14.67
CA ILE A 862 -0.80 -12.95 -15.67
C ILE A 862 -1.63 -11.78 -15.12
N ASP A 863 -2.63 -12.02 -14.27
CA ASP A 863 -3.49 -10.95 -13.74
C ASP A 863 -2.76 -10.02 -12.75
N GLU A 864 -1.81 -10.56 -12.00
CA GLU A 864 -0.91 -9.79 -11.14
C GLU A 864 0.10 -8.99 -11.98
N PHE A 865 0.71 -9.65 -12.98
CA PHE A 865 1.64 -9.04 -13.91
C PHE A 865 1.02 -7.83 -14.66
N ILE A 866 -0.17 -7.98 -15.23
CA ILE A 866 -0.89 -6.89 -15.91
C ILE A 866 -1.16 -5.71 -14.95
N GLY A 867 -1.61 -5.99 -13.72
CA GLY A 867 -1.88 -4.96 -12.71
C GLY A 867 -0.64 -4.18 -12.28
N GLN A 868 0.49 -4.87 -12.11
CA GLN A 868 1.80 -4.26 -11.83
C GLN A 868 2.27 -3.41 -13.01
N ARG A 869 2.18 -3.94 -14.24
CA ARG A 869 2.67 -3.28 -15.46
C ARG A 869 1.89 -2.02 -15.82
N ARG A 870 0.57 -1.97 -15.59
CA ARG A 870 -0.24 -0.73 -15.66
C ARG A 870 0.38 0.38 -14.79
N ARG A 871 0.78 0.09 -13.54
CA ARG A 871 1.42 1.09 -12.65
C ARG A 871 2.71 1.63 -13.27
N TRP A 872 3.57 0.72 -13.73
CA TRP A 872 4.89 1.08 -14.26
C TRP A 872 4.84 1.84 -15.58
N LEU A 873 3.95 1.45 -16.49
CA LEU A 873 3.78 2.09 -17.80
C LEU A 873 3.21 3.50 -17.63
N ASN A 874 2.07 3.65 -16.95
CA ASN A 874 1.44 4.96 -16.76
C ASN A 874 2.33 5.93 -15.96
N GLY A 875 2.94 5.42 -14.88
CA GLY A 875 3.86 6.19 -14.06
C GLY A 875 5.12 6.61 -14.80
N SER A 876 5.74 5.70 -15.57
CA SER A 876 6.94 6.05 -16.35
C SER A 876 6.61 7.04 -17.47
N PHE A 877 5.50 6.88 -18.18
CA PHE A 877 5.09 7.82 -19.23
C PHE A 877 4.87 9.23 -18.67
N ALA A 878 4.13 9.34 -17.56
CA ALA A 878 3.87 10.63 -16.91
C ALA A 878 5.15 11.28 -16.34
N ALA A 879 6.07 10.48 -15.77
CA ALA A 879 7.34 10.96 -15.26
C ALA A 879 8.31 11.42 -16.37
N THR A 880 8.36 10.73 -17.52
CA THR A 880 9.18 11.15 -18.68
C THR A 880 8.66 12.47 -19.26
N LEU A 881 7.35 12.63 -19.43
CA LEU A 881 6.82 13.92 -19.91
C LEU A 881 7.07 15.05 -18.88
N TYR A 882 7.07 14.75 -17.57
CA TYR A 882 7.51 15.69 -16.54
C TYR A 882 8.99 16.07 -16.65
N SER A 883 9.89 15.12 -16.96
CA SER A 883 11.32 15.42 -17.13
C SER A 883 11.54 16.31 -18.35
N VAL A 884 10.90 15.99 -19.48
CA VAL A 884 10.97 16.78 -20.73
C VAL A 884 10.48 18.22 -20.49
N ALA A 885 9.30 18.38 -19.88
CA ALA A 885 8.72 19.70 -19.61
C ALA A 885 9.56 20.55 -18.64
N HIS A 886 10.42 19.93 -17.81
CA HIS A 886 11.23 20.62 -16.81
C HIS A 886 12.73 20.58 -17.07
N PHE A 887 13.17 20.00 -18.20
CA PHE A 887 14.57 19.88 -18.56
C PHE A 887 15.35 21.20 -18.48
N PRO A 888 14.81 22.40 -18.83
CA PRO A 888 15.51 23.67 -18.67
C PRO A 888 15.99 23.99 -17.23
N ARG A 889 15.50 23.30 -16.19
CA ARG A 889 16.04 23.41 -14.83
C ARG A 889 17.50 22.99 -14.72
N ILE A 890 17.99 22.18 -15.67
CA ILE A 890 19.38 21.72 -15.74
C ILE A 890 20.39 22.88 -15.68
N TYR A 891 20.08 24.03 -16.30
CA TYR A 891 20.94 25.22 -16.32
C TYR A 891 21.03 25.95 -14.97
N ARG A 892 20.21 25.56 -13.97
CA ARG A 892 20.29 26.07 -12.59
C ARG A 892 21.17 25.19 -11.69
N SER A 893 21.63 24.04 -12.19
CA SER A 893 22.61 23.18 -11.52
C SER A 893 24.04 23.71 -11.69
N ARG A 894 25.00 23.16 -10.92
CA ARG A 894 26.44 23.41 -11.05
C ARG A 894 27.19 22.25 -11.72
N HIS A 895 26.54 21.55 -12.65
CA HIS A 895 27.18 20.52 -13.47
C HIS A 895 28.18 21.13 -14.47
N ASN A 896 29.23 20.38 -14.83
CA ASN A 896 30.22 20.84 -15.79
C ASN A 896 29.72 20.72 -17.25
N PRO A 897 30.26 21.50 -18.21
CA PRO A 897 29.75 21.51 -19.59
C PRO A 897 29.72 20.14 -20.27
N LEU A 898 30.71 19.28 -20.01
CA LEU A 898 30.76 17.92 -20.56
C LEU A 898 29.58 17.05 -20.06
N ARG A 899 29.24 17.13 -18.78
CA ARG A 899 28.09 16.42 -18.21
C ARG A 899 26.77 17.03 -18.69
N MET A 900 26.69 18.35 -18.82
CA MET A 900 25.54 19.03 -19.42
C MET A 900 25.27 18.51 -20.83
N PHE A 901 26.32 18.38 -21.67
CA PHE A 901 26.22 17.81 -23.02
C PHE A 901 25.65 16.37 -23.01
N PHE A 902 26.17 15.49 -22.15
CA PHE A 902 25.63 14.12 -22.05
C PHE A 902 24.18 14.06 -21.56
N PHE A 903 23.75 14.98 -20.69
CA PHE A 903 22.35 15.08 -20.30
C PHE A 903 21.43 15.52 -21.46
N HIS A 904 21.91 16.34 -22.40
CA HIS A 904 21.15 16.67 -23.62
C HIS A 904 21.01 15.47 -24.54
N ILE A 905 22.08 14.69 -24.74
CA ILE A 905 22.02 13.42 -25.48
C ILE A 905 21.00 12.47 -24.83
N GLN A 906 21.02 12.36 -23.50
CA GLN A 906 20.07 11.51 -22.78
C GLN A 906 18.63 11.98 -22.93
N GLU A 907 18.36 13.29 -22.91
CA GLU A 907 16.99 13.78 -23.05
C GLU A 907 16.45 13.66 -24.48
N ILE A 908 17.31 13.84 -25.49
CA ILE A 908 16.98 13.53 -26.89
C ILE A 908 16.65 12.03 -27.02
N TYR A 909 17.46 11.15 -26.41
CA TYR A 909 17.19 9.71 -26.34
C TYR A 909 15.85 9.40 -25.64
N ASN A 910 15.55 10.07 -24.51
CA ASN A 910 14.27 9.92 -23.81
C ASN A 910 13.08 10.37 -24.67
N LEU A 911 13.22 11.49 -25.39
CA LEU A 911 12.18 12.01 -26.29
C LEU A 911 11.91 11.09 -27.48
N VAL A 912 12.95 10.54 -28.11
CA VAL A 912 12.80 9.54 -29.19
C VAL A 912 12.09 8.29 -28.67
N ASN A 913 12.49 7.77 -27.49
CA ASN A 913 11.81 6.63 -26.88
C ASN A 913 10.35 6.93 -26.50
N LEU A 914 10.03 8.17 -26.08
CA LEU A 914 8.66 8.60 -25.79
C LEU A 914 7.78 8.56 -27.05
N VAL A 915 8.30 9.04 -28.19
CA VAL A 915 7.61 8.98 -29.49
C VAL A 915 7.42 7.54 -29.96
N LEU A 916 8.48 6.72 -29.93
CA LEU A 916 8.42 5.30 -30.30
C LEU A 916 7.43 4.52 -29.39
N SER A 917 7.37 4.85 -28.10
CA SER A 917 6.43 4.24 -27.16
C SER A 917 4.98 4.72 -27.37
N TRP A 918 4.74 5.93 -27.86
CA TRP A 918 3.40 6.42 -28.16
C TRP A 918 2.79 5.68 -29.37
N PHE A 919 3.60 5.50 -30.41
CA PHE A 919 3.22 4.82 -31.65
C PHE A 919 3.52 3.32 -31.67
N SER A 920 3.85 2.72 -30.52
CA SER A 920 4.30 1.32 -30.48
C SER A 920 3.22 0.34 -30.95
N LEU A 921 1.94 0.63 -30.70
CA LEU A 921 0.83 -0.24 -31.08
C LEU A 921 0.70 -0.35 -32.60
N ALA A 922 0.67 0.79 -33.29
CA ALA A 922 0.68 0.84 -34.74
C ALA A 922 1.99 0.27 -35.33
N SER A 923 3.14 0.62 -34.74
CA SER A 923 4.45 0.19 -35.23
C SER A 923 4.62 -1.34 -35.19
N TYR A 924 4.16 -2.00 -34.12
CA TYR A 924 4.20 -3.46 -34.02
C TYR A 924 3.21 -4.14 -34.96
N PHE A 925 1.99 -3.62 -35.10
CA PHE A 925 1.01 -4.14 -36.07
C PHE A 925 1.51 -4.01 -37.52
N LEU A 926 2.04 -2.84 -37.89
CA LEU A 926 2.61 -2.58 -39.21
C LEU A 926 3.83 -3.47 -39.48
N THR A 927 4.78 -3.54 -38.54
CA THR A 927 5.96 -4.42 -38.65
C THR A 927 5.56 -5.88 -38.87
N THR A 928 4.62 -6.38 -38.07
CA THR A 928 4.06 -7.74 -38.18
C THR A 928 3.44 -7.96 -39.56
N THR A 929 2.61 -7.02 -40.02
CA THR A 929 1.92 -7.09 -41.31
C THR A 929 2.89 -7.06 -42.50
N VAL A 930 3.85 -6.13 -42.51
CA VAL A 930 4.83 -5.93 -43.58
C VAL A 930 5.76 -7.13 -43.71
N ILE A 931 6.29 -7.64 -42.59
CA ILE A 931 7.18 -8.82 -42.61
C ILE A 931 6.42 -10.06 -43.14
N MET A 932 5.16 -10.26 -42.74
CA MET A 932 4.33 -11.33 -43.30
C MET A 932 4.07 -11.15 -44.79
N ASP A 933 3.81 -9.93 -45.26
CA ASP A 933 3.58 -9.66 -46.69
C ASP A 933 4.83 -9.84 -47.55
N LEU A 934 6.00 -9.42 -47.06
CA LEU A 934 7.30 -9.60 -47.71
C LEU A 934 7.63 -11.09 -47.88
N ALA A 935 7.47 -11.89 -46.82
CA ALA A 935 7.74 -13.32 -46.87
C ALA A 935 6.71 -14.10 -47.68
N ALA A 936 5.43 -13.70 -47.65
CA ALA A 936 4.36 -14.41 -48.36
C ALA A 936 4.24 -14.07 -49.84
N ASN A 937 4.60 -12.84 -50.26
CA ASN A 937 4.42 -12.35 -51.63
C ASN A 937 5.68 -11.63 -52.16
N PRO A 938 6.88 -12.24 -52.15
CA PRO A 938 8.14 -11.52 -52.43
C PRO A 938 8.15 -10.83 -53.80
N ARG A 939 7.57 -11.44 -54.83
CA ARG A 939 7.43 -10.87 -56.19
C ARG A 939 6.68 -9.54 -56.23
N LYS A 940 5.74 -9.30 -55.31
CA LYS A 940 4.97 -8.05 -55.23
C LYS A 940 5.78 -6.90 -54.61
N TYR A 941 6.86 -7.23 -53.90
CA TYR A 941 7.68 -6.29 -53.13
C TYR A 941 9.15 -6.24 -53.59
N GLY A 942 9.41 -6.59 -54.86
CA GLY A 942 10.72 -6.41 -55.49
C GLY A 942 11.61 -7.67 -55.55
N GLY A 943 11.10 -8.85 -55.21
CA GLY A 943 11.80 -10.12 -55.47
C GLY A 943 11.72 -10.55 -56.94
N ASP A 944 12.74 -11.26 -57.40
CA ASP A 944 12.86 -11.82 -58.76
C ASP A 944 11.76 -12.84 -59.10
N GLU A 945 11.64 -13.23 -60.37
CA GLU A 945 10.69 -14.25 -60.84
C GLU A 945 10.85 -15.61 -60.11
N ASN A 946 12.06 -15.91 -59.63
CA ASN A 946 12.39 -17.11 -58.86
C ASN A 946 12.06 -17.01 -57.36
N SER A 947 11.69 -15.82 -56.83
CA SER A 947 11.30 -15.68 -55.43
C SER A 947 9.91 -16.27 -55.21
N HIS A 948 9.78 -17.13 -54.20
CA HIS A 948 8.54 -17.82 -53.83
C HIS A 948 8.14 -17.54 -52.37
N GLY A 949 6.84 -17.54 -52.10
CA GLY A 949 6.27 -17.31 -50.77
C GLY A 949 6.66 -18.37 -49.75
N PHE A 950 7.08 -17.95 -48.55
CA PHE A 950 7.54 -18.81 -47.46
C PHE A 950 6.61 -18.73 -46.24
N PRO A 951 6.39 -19.83 -45.47
CA PRO A 951 6.99 -21.16 -45.63
C PRO A 951 6.16 -22.18 -46.43
N PHE A 952 5.01 -21.78 -47.00
CA PHE A 952 4.02 -22.70 -47.57
C PHE A 952 3.78 -22.51 -49.08
N GLY A 953 4.72 -21.87 -49.79
CA GLY A 953 4.59 -21.55 -51.22
C GLY A 953 3.69 -20.36 -51.52
N ASP A 954 3.60 -20.01 -52.80
CA ASP A 954 2.90 -18.80 -53.30
C ASP A 954 1.39 -18.78 -53.04
N THR A 955 0.76 -19.95 -52.88
CA THR A 955 -0.71 -20.04 -52.68
C THR A 955 -1.09 -19.99 -51.21
N ALA A 956 -0.43 -20.76 -50.35
CA ALA A 956 -0.85 -20.91 -48.95
C ALA A 956 -0.24 -19.86 -48.01
N SER A 957 0.98 -19.37 -48.28
CA SER A 957 1.63 -18.36 -47.43
C SER A 957 0.85 -17.04 -47.36
N PRO A 958 0.28 -16.51 -48.48
CA PRO A 958 -0.57 -15.31 -48.42
C PRO A 958 -1.88 -15.53 -47.68
N ILE A 959 -2.53 -16.69 -47.84
CA ILE A 959 -3.78 -17.03 -47.15
C ILE A 959 -3.56 -17.11 -45.64
N ILE A 960 -2.51 -17.82 -45.21
CA ILE A 960 -2.16 -17.94 -43.79
C ILE A 960 -1.79 -16.58 -43.20
N SER A 961 -0.99 -15.78 -43.90
CA SER A 961 -0.66 -14.41 -43.49
C SER A 961 -1.90 -13.53 -43.35
N LEU A 962 -2.89 -13.65 -44.24
CA LEU A 962 -4.16 -12.93 -44.16
C LEU A 962 -4.99 -13.36 -42.94
N ILE A 963 -5.09 -14.66 -42.67
CA ILE A 963 -5.78 -15.20 -41.49
C ILE A 963 -5.12 -14.70 -40.20
N LEU A 964 -3.79 -14.73 -40.12
CA LEU A 964 -3.04 -14.28 -38.93
C LEU A 964 -3.21 -12.77 -38.68
N LYS A 965 -3.29 -11.93 -39.73
CA LYS A 965 -3.61 -10.50 -39.59
C LYS A 965 -5.01 -10.26 -39.01
N TYR A 966 -6.03 -10.94 -39.55
CA TYR A 966 -7.39 -10.82 -39.00
C TYR A 966 -7.47 -11.32 -37.56
N LEU A 967 -6.78 -12.42 -37.23
CA LEU A 967 -6.68 -12.93 -35.87
C LEU A 967 -5.98 -11.94 -34.92
N TYR A 968 -4.89 -11.31 -35.36
CA TYR A 968 -4.21 -10.24 -34.62
C TYR A 968 -5.17 -9.07 -34.32
N CYS A 969 -5.88 -8.59 -35.34
CA CYS A 969 -6.85 -7.50 -35.19
C CYS A 969 -8.00 -7.88 -34.24
N ALA A 970 -8.53 -9.10 -34.36
CA ALA A 970 -9.58 -9.61 -33.47
C ALA A 970 -9.10 -9.66 -32.01
N CYS A 971 -7.89 -10.21 -31.76
CA CYS A 971 -7.29 -10.21 -30.43
C CYS A 971 -7.07 -8.78 -29.89
N LEU A 972 -6.62 -7.84 -30.73
CA LEU A 972 -6.42 -6.45 -30.34
C LEU A 972 -7.76 -5.78 -29.95
N VAL A 973 -8.83 -5.99 -30.72
CA VAL A 973 -10.18 -5.49 -30.38
C VAL A 973 -10.66 -6.09 -29.05
N ILE A 974 -10.45 -7.39 -28.83
CA ILE A 974 -10.76 -8.05 -27.55
C ILE A 974 -9.94 -7.43 -26.40
N SER A 975 -8.67 -7.04 -26.61
CA SER A 975 -7.87 -6.33 -25.60
C SER A 975 -8.55 -5.04 -25.15
N PHE A 976 -9.06 -4.23 -26.09
CA PHE A 976 -9.77 -2.99 -25.76
C PHE A 976 -11.07 -3.26 -25.00
N ILE A 977 -11.88 -4.24 -25.42
CA ILE A 977 -13.13 -4.61 -24.75
C ILE A 977 -12.86 -5.06 -23.30
N LEU A 978 -11.90 -5.96 -23.09
CA LEU A 978 -11.55 -6.45 -21.76
C LEU A 978 -10.97 -5.34 -20.87
N ALA A 979 -10.09 -4.49 -21.43
CA ALA A 979 -9.42 -3.43 -20.68
C ALA A 979 -10.35 -2.29 -20.23
N LEU A 980 -11.44 -2.05 -20.97
CA LEU A 980 -12.48 -1.06 -20.61
C LEU A 980 -13.54 -1.64 -19.66
N GLY A 981 -13.90 -2.92 -19.83
CA GLY A 981 -15.02 -3.54 -19.10
C GLY A 981 -14.66 -4.22 -17.77
N ASN A 982 -13.50 -4.88 -17.66
CA ASN A 982 -13.22 -5.81 -16.56
C ASN A 982 -11.81 -5.68 -15.95
N ARG A 983 -11.69 -5.98 -14.65
CA ARG A 983 -10.35 -6.20 -14.06
C ARG A 983 -9.79 -7.55 -14.56
N PRO A 984 -8.46 -7.69 -14.78
CA PRO A 984 -7.85 -8.92 -15.27
C PRO A 984 -8.17 -10.16 -14.41
N LYS A 985 -8.35 -9.96 -13.10
CA LYS A 985 -8.72 -11.03 -12.15
C LYS A 985 -10.03 -11.75 -12.50
N GLY A 986 -10.99 -11.07 -13.13
CA GLY A 986 -12.28 -11.65 -13.53
C GLY A 986 -12.29 -12.30 -14.92
N SER A 987 -11.20 -12.19 -15.69
CA SER A 987 -11.14 -12.64 -17.11
C SER A 987 -9.81 -13.32 -17.45
N LYS A 988 -9.18 -13.96 -16.45
CA LYS A 988 -7.83 -14.56 -16.56
C LYS A 988 -7.68 -15.43 -17.80
N THR A 989 -8.60 -16.38 -18.01
CA THR A 989 -8.57 -17.34 -19.11
C THR A 989 -8.49 -16.67 -20.48
N THR A 990 -9.23 -15.58 -20.70
CA THR A 990 -9.21 -14.84 -21.97
C THR A 990 -7.86 -14.18 -22.20
N TYR A 991 -7.27 -13.56 -21.17
CA TYR A 991 -5.91 -13.02 -21.25
C TYR A 991 -4.85 -14.11 -21.53
N TYR A 992 -4.96 -15.30 -20.92
CA TYR A 992 -4.09 -16.45 -21.23
C TYR A 992 -4.19 -16.86 -22.71
N ILE A 993 -5.42 -17.04 -23.24
CA ILE A 993 -5.66 -17.41 -24.64
C ILE A 993 -5.03 -16.38 -25.59
N MET A 994 -5.24 -15.09 -25.32
CA MET A 994 -4.70 -14.01 -26.15
C MET A 994 -3.17 -13.94 -26.11
N VAL A 995 -2.56 -14.16 -24.95
CA VAL A 995 -1.09 -14.27 -24.82
C VAL A 995 -0.55 -15.40 -25.68
N CYS A 996 -1.22 -16.56 -25.69
CA CYS A 996 -0.84 -17.68 -26.55
C CYS A 996 -0.98 -17.35 -28.03
N ILE A 997 -2.08 -16.72 -28.46
CA ILE A 997 -2.29 -16.35 -29.87
C ILE A 997 -1.24 -15.34 -30.34
N PHE A 998 -1.01 -14.26 -29.59
CA PHE A 998 0.02 -13.28 -29.92
C PHE A 998 1.43 -13.89 -29.93
N GLY A 999 1.71 -14.84 -29.02
CA GLY A 999 2.99 -15.55 -29.00
C GLY A 999 3.19 -16.49 -30.18
N CYS A 1000 2.15 -17.19 -30.64
CA CYS A 1000 2.20 -18.00 -31.86
C CYS A 1000 2.43 -17.13 -33.11
N ILE A 1001 1.73 -15.98 -33.22
CA ILE A 1001 1.98 -15.01 -34.29
C ILE A 1001 3.42 -14.49 -34.22
N GLN A 1002 3.94 -14.20 -33.02
CA GLN A 1002 5.30 -13.72 -32.85
C GLN A 1002 6.35 -14.75 -33.25
N ILE A 1003 6.17 -16.04 -32.92
CA ILE A 1003 7.04 -17.11 -33.41
C ILE A 1003 7.02 -17.16 -34.94
N TYR A 1004 5.84 -17.12 -35.57
CA TYR A 1004 5.73 -17.11 -37.02
C TYR A 1004 6.48 -15.93 -37.65
N VAL A 1005 6.26 -14.70 -37.16
CA VAL A 1005 6.96 -13.48 -37.59
C VAL A 1005 8.48 -13.62 -37.43
N LEU A 1006 8.97 -14.20 -36.34
CA LEU A 1006 10.41 -14.39 -36.14
C LEU A 1006 11.01 -15.39 -37.12
N VAL A 1007 10.35 -16.53 -37.34
CA VAL A 1007 10.81 -17.55 -38.30
C VAL A 1007 10.95 -16.97 -39.71
N ILE A 1008 9.94 -16.24 -40.18
CA ILE A 1008 10.00 -15.59 -41.50
C ILE A 1008 10.98 -14.39 -41.52
N SER A 1009 11.18 -13.68 -40.41
CA SER A 1009 12.20 -12.61 -40.32
C SER A 1009 13.61 -13.15 -40.46
N PHE A 1010 13.93 -14.27 -39.79
CA PHE A 1010 15.23 -14.93 -39.93
C PHE A 1010 15.43 -15.55 -41.31
N TRP A 1011 14.37 -16.05 -41.95
CA TRP A 1011 14.42 -16.53 -43.34
C TRP A 1011 14.70 -15.39 -44.33
N LEU A 1012 13.97 -14.27 -44.24
CA LEU A 1012 14.23 -13.06 -45.05
C LEU A 1012 15.68 -12.57 -44.86
N ALA A 1013 16.15 -12.54 -43.61
CA ALA A 1013 17.51 -12.16 -43.29
C ALA A 1013 18.57 -13.11 -43.87
N ALA A 1014 18.31 -14.42 -43.86
CA ALA A 1014 19.21 -15.40 -44.46
C ALA A 1014 19.29 -15.25 -45.98
N ASN A 1015 18.16 -15.08 -46.66
CA ASN A 1015 18.12 -14.88 -48.12
C ASN A 1015 18.87 -13.61 -48.53
N ALA A 1016 18.74 -12.51 -47.78
CA ALA A 1016 19.49 -11.28 -48.04
C ALA A 1016 21.02 -11.48 -48.05
N PHE A 1017 21.56 -12.43 -47.28
CA PHE A 1017 22.98 -12.78 -47.33
C PHE A 1017 23.34 -13.73 -48.48
N ILE A 1018 22.39 -14.49 -49.01
CA ILE A 1018 22.60 -15.49 -50.08
C ILE A 1018 22.49 -14.85 -51.47
N GLU A 1019 21.55 -13.91 -51.65
CA GLU A 1019 21.26 -13.27 -52.94
C GLU A 1019 22.30 -12.19 -53.31
N ASN A 1020 22.91 -11.53 -52.31
CA ASN A 1020 23.94 -10.51 -52.51
C ASN A 1020 25.29 -11.09 -52.98
N LYS A 1021 25.49 -11.15 -54.29
CA LYS A 1021 26.79 -11.49 -54.91
C LYS A 1021 27.82 -10.38 -54.67
N ILE A 1022 28.76 -10.62 -53.74
CA ILE A 1022 29.82 -9.67 -53.39
C ILE A 1022 30.78 -9.46 -54.57
N THR A 1023 30.61 -8.38 -55.31
CA THR A 1023 31.53 -7.90 -56.35
C THR A 1023 32.50 -6.83 -55.83
N SER A 1024 32.03 -5.95 -54.94
CA SER A 1024 32.83 -4.96 -54.20
C SER A 1024 32.23 -4.73 -52.81
N ALA A 1025 33.06 -4.34 -51.84
CA ALA A 1025 32.60 -4.04 -50.48
C ALA A 1025 31.77 -2.74 -50.42
N SER A 1026 32.07 -1.75 -51.26
CA SER A 1026 31.28 -0.50 -51.35
C SER A 1026 29.85 -0.76 -51.79
N ASP A 1027 29.72 -1.53 -52.87
CA ASP A 1027 28.47 -1.77 -53.59
C ASP A 1027 27.59 -2.73 -52.79
N PHE A 1028 28.22 -3.71 -52.11
CA PHE A 1028 27.55 -4.51 -51.08
C PHE A 1028 26.94 -3.64 -49.98
N PHE A 1029 27.65 -2.61 -49.48
CA PHE A 1029 27.09 -1.77 -48.42
C PHE A 1029 25.97 -0.85 -48.91
N SER A 1030 26.04 -0.26 -50.11
CA SER A 1030 24.92 0.54 -50.65
C SER A 1030 23.67 -0.32 -50.82
N ASP A 1031 23.79 -1.41 -51.55
CA ASP A 1031 22.64 -2.23 -51.97
C ASP A 1031 22.00 -2.92 -50.75
N PHE A 1032 22.81 -3.31 -49.77
CA PHE A 1032 22.34 -3.87 -48.51
C PHE A 1032 21.60 -2.84 -47.65
N PHE A 1033 22.13 -1.62 -47.45
CA PHE A 1033 21.50 -0.62 -46.57
C PHE A 1033 20.28 0.08 -47.22
N ASP A 1034 20.21 0.14 -48.56
CA ASP A 1034 19.06 0.70 -49.27
C ASP A 1034 17.90 -0.30 -49.42
N SER A 1035 18.16 -1.61 -49.30
CA SER A 1035 17.12 -2.66 -49.39
C SER A 1035 16.32 -2.83 -48.09
N ILE A 1036 15.00 -3.04 -48.21
CA ILE A 1036 14.13 -3.36 -47.06
C ILE A 1036 14.61 -4.62 -46.33
N THR A 1037 15.08 -5.62 -47.06
CA THR A 1037 15.54 -6.89 -46.48
C THR A 1037 16.85 -6.73 -45.71
N GLY A 1038 17.81 -5.93 -46.21
CA GLY A 1038 19.02 -5.60 -45.46
C GLY A 1038 18.73 -4.73 -44.23
N LEU A 1039 17.76 -3.81 -44.31
CA LEU A 1039 17.28 -3.08 -43.13
C LEU A 1039 16.70 -4.01 -42.05
N ILE A 1040 15.97 -5.07 -42.43
CA ILE A 1040 15.52 -6.13 -41.50
C ILE A 1040 16.73 -6.81 -40.85
N VAL A 1041 17.77 -7.17 -41.61
CA VAL A 1041 18.99 -7.77 -41.05
C VAL A 1041 19.65 -6.85 -40.03
N VAL A 1042 19.82 -5.56 -40.37
CA VAL A 1042 20.38 -4.53 -39.48
C VAL A 1042 19.58 -4.44 -38.19
N ALA A 1043 18.25 -4.38 -38.29
CA ALA A 1043 17.36 -4.31 -37.14
C ALA A 1043 17.38 -5.58 -36.28
N LEU A 1044 17.45 -6.79 -36.87
CA LEU A 1044 17.56 -8.05 -36.12
C LEU A 1044 18.92 -8.13 -35.39
N ALA A 1045 20.00 -7.73 -36.05
CA ALA A 1045 21.34 -7.70 -35.48
C ALA A 1045 21.46 -6.66 -34.36
N SER A 1046 20.91 -5.45 -34.55
CA SER A 1046 20.91 -4.39 -33.54
C SER A 1046 19.98 -4.70 -32.37
N THR A 1047 18.81 -5.32 -32.62
CA THR A 1047 17.82 -5.56 -31.57
C THR A 1047 18.11 -6.83 -30.77
N TYR A 1048 18.50 -7.93 -31.42
CA TYR A 1048 18.73 -9.21 -30.74
C TYR A 1048 20.20 -9.59 -30.64
N GLY A 1049 21.00 -9.36 -31.69
CA GLY A 1049 22.44 -9.64 -31.67
C GLY A 1049 23.17 -8.89 -30.55
N LEU A 1050 22.84 -7.61 -30.34
CA LEU A 1050 23.39 -6.82 -29.24
C LEU A 1050 23.01 -7.35 -27.84
N TYR A 1051 21.92 -8.09 -27.66
CA TYR A 1051 21.60 -8.72 -26.37
C TYR A 1051 22.60 -9.84 -26.03
N PHE A 1052 22.95 -10.70 -27.00
CA PHE A 1052 23.95 -11.74 -26.80
C PHE A 1052 25.35 -11.15 -26.62
N ILE A 1053 25.75 -10.19 -27.47
CA ILE A 1053 27.06 -9.54 -27.40
C ILE A 1053 27.22 -8.79 -26.06
N SER A 1054 26.21 -8.00 -25.65
CA SER A 1054 26.25 -7.30 -24.37
C SER A 1054 26.24 -8.26 -23.19
N GLY A 1055 25.44 -9.34 -23.20
CA GLY A 1055 25.45 -10.38 -22.16
C GLY A 1055 26.83 -11.05 -21.98
N ILE A 1056 27.54 -11.33 -23.08
CA ILE A 1056 28.91 -11.86 -23.06
C ILE A 1056 29.90 -10.81 -22.52
N LEU A 1057 29.87 -9.57 -23.03
CA LEU A 1057 30.72 -8.47 -22.54
C LEU A 1057 30.47 -8.16 -21.05
N TYR A 1058 29.25 -8.39 -20.56
CA TYR A 1058 28.88 -8.24 -19.16
C TYR A 1058 29.25 -9.45 -18.28
N LEU A 1059 29.78 -10.53 -18.87
CA LEU A 1059 30.11 -11.79 -18.20
C LEU A 1059 28.90 -12.47 -17.51
N ASP A 1060 27.71 -12.35 -18.12
CA ASP A 1060 26.47 -12.98 -17.64
C ASP A 1060 25.56 -13.41 -18.81
N PRO A 1061 25.99 -14.33 -19.70
CA PRO A 1061 25.24 -14.69 -20.91
C PRO A 1061 24.06 -15.63 -20.66
N TRP A 1062 23.89 -16.20 -19.46
CA TRP A 1062 22.98 -17.33 -19.23
C TRP A 1062 21.51 -17.02 -19.47
N HIS A 1063 21.08 -15.79 -19.18
CA HIS A 1063 19.72 -15.33 -19.47
C HIS A 1063 19.38 -15.40 -20.97
N CYS A 1064 20.36 -15.23 -21.86
CA CYS A 1064 20.18 -15.39 -23.31
C CYS A 1064 19.94 -16.85 -23.74
N ILE A 1065 20.29 -17.84 -22.91
CA ILE A 1065 20.03 -19.26 -23.20
C ILE A 1065 18.69 -19.69 -22.62
N HIS A 1066 18.46 -19.45 -21.32
CA HIS A 1066 17.32 -20.05 -20.62
C HIS A 1066 16.04 -19.19 -20.58
N SER A 1067 16.12 -17.91 -20.94
CA SER A 1067 15.00 -16.95 -20.83
C SER A 1067 14.66 -16.21 -22.13
N PHE A 1068 15.57 -16.19 -23.12
CA PHE A 1068 15.35 -15.49 -24.39
C PHE A 1068 14.16 -16.05 -25.20
N PRO A 1069 14.00 -17.38 -25.43
CA PRO A 1069 12.87 -17.88 -26.23
C PRO A 1069 11.50 -17.49 -25.66
N GLN A 1070 11.36 -17.51 -24.33
CA GLN A 1070 10.15 -17.13 -23.63
C GLN A 1070 9.91 -15.61 -23.72
N TYR A 1071 10.95 -14.78 -23.56
CA TYR A 1071 10.83 -13.34 -23.79
C TYR A 1071 10.36 -13.02 -25.21
N MET A 1072 10.93 -13.69 -26.21
CA MET A 1072 10.55 -13.52 -27.61
C MET A 1072 9.08 -13.90 -27.87
N PHE A 1073 8.57 -14.96 -27.24
CA PHE A 1073 7.14 -15.33 -27.30
C PHE A 1073 6.23 -14.25 -26.70
N PHE A 1074 6.61 -13.67 -25.55
CA PHE A 1074 5.78 -12.68 -24.85
C PHE A 1074 5.80 -11.27 -25.47
N MET A 1075 6.72 -10.97 -26.39
CA MET A 1075 6.98 -9.60 -26.84
C MET A 1075 5.76 -8.88 -27.47
N GLN A 1076 4.98 -9.55 -28.31
CA GLN A 1076 3.73 -8.97 -28.86
C GLN A 1076 2.69 -8.71 -27.77
N SER A 1077 2.56 -9.64 -26.82
CA SER A 1077 1.67 -9.51 -25.66
C SER A 1077 2.08 -8.35 -24.75
N PHE A 1078 3.39 -8.14 -24.57
CA PHE A 1078 3.93 -7.02 -23.79
C PHE A 1078 3.60 -5.66 -24.42
N VAL A 1079 3.61 -5.56 -25.76
CA VAL A 1079 3.23 -4.31 -26.44
C VAL A 1079 1.72 -4.14 -26.56
N ASN A 1080 0.99 -5.15 -27.00
CA ASN A 1080 -0.44 -5.03 -27.27
C ASN A 1080 -1.26 -5.04 -25.96
N ILE A 1081 -1.17 -6.12 -25.19
CA ILE A 1081 -2.04 -6.31 -24.02
C ILE A 1081 -1.70 -5.30 -22.91
N LEU A 1082 -0.41 -5.09 -22.61
CA LEU A 1082 -0.04 -4.21 -21.49
C LEU A 1082 -0.28 -2.74 -21.79
N ASN A 1083 0.05 -2.23 -22.99
CA ASN A 1083 -0.20 -0.82 -23.31
C ASN A 1083 -1.70 -0.54 -23.44
N VAL A 1084 -2.47 -1.39 -24.15
CA VAL A 1084 -3.93 -1.23 -24.22
C VAL A 1084 -4.54 -1.25 -22.82
N PHE A 1085 -4.13 -2.19 -21.96
CA PHE A 1085 -4.63 -2.22 -20.59
C PHE A 1085 -4.22 -0.99 -19.76
N ALA A 1086 -2.97 -0.51 -19.92
CA ALA A 1086 -2.44 0.64 -19.18
C ALA A 1086 -3.15 1.95 -19.55
N PHE A 1087 -3.23 2.28 -20.84
CA PHE A 1087 -3.93 3.49 -21.33
C PHE A 1087 -5.44 3.44 -21.05
N CYS A 1088 -6.12 2.30 -21.27
CA CYS A 1088 -7.53 2.12 -20.91
C CYS A 1088 -7.79 2.14 -19.38
N ASN A 1089 -6.74 2.09 -18.55
CA ASN A 1089 -6.85 2.21 -17.10
C ASN A 1089 -6.07 3.42 -16.53
N TRP A 1090 -5.86 4.48 -17.33
CA TRP A 1090 -5.21 5.72 -16.90
C TRP A 1090 -5.89 6.41 -15.70
N HIS A 1091 -7.21 6.27 -15.59
CA HIS A 1091 -8.00 6.74 -14.45
C HIS A 1091 -7.71 6.00 -13.14
N ASP A 1092 -7.18 4.78 -13.20
CA ASP A 1092 -6.94 3.90 -12.05
C ASP A 1092 -5.55 4.11 -11.47
N VAL A 1093 -5.44 5.13 -10.61
CA VAL A 1093 -4.24 5.46 -9.83
C VAL A 1093 -4.10 4.62 -8.56
N SER A 1094 -4.76 3.45 -8.47
CA SER A 1094 -4.58 2.56 -7.33
C SER A 1094 -3.18 1.95 -7.32
N TRP A 1095 -2.49 2.16 -6.19
CA TRP A 1095 -1.41 1.29 -5.76
C TRP A 1095 -1.98 -0.13 -5.65
N GLY A 1096 -1.44 -1.08 -6.43
CA GLY A 1096 -1.97 -2.44 -6.56
C GLY A 1096 -1.73 -3.36 -5.34
N THR A 1097 -1.65 -2.78 -4.15
CA THR A 1097 -1.40 -3.47 -2.88
C THR A 1097 -2.59 -4.34 -2.49
N LYS A 1098 -2.32 -5.41 -1.71
CA LYS A 1098 -3.36 -6.21 -1.05
C LYS A 1098 -4.10 -5.31 -0.02
N GLY A 1099 -5.39 -5.58 0.24
CA GLY A 1099 -6.21 -4.81 1.20
C GLY A 1099 -5.70 -4.91 2.65
N SER A 1100 -6.32 -4.26 3.64
CA SER A 1100 -7.66 -3.65 3.72
C SER A 1100 -7.69 -2.51 4.76
N ASP A 1101 -8.74 -1.67 4.73
CA ASP A 1101 -8.90 -0.53 5.67
C ASP A 1101 -10.11 -0.75 6.62
N LYS A 1102 -9.88 -1.24 7.84
CA LYS A 1102 -10.77 -1.11 9.02
C LYS A 1102 -9.92 -1.24 10.30
N ALA A 1103 -9.93 -0.20 11.14
CA ALA A 1103 -9.11 -0.13 12.35
C ALA A 1103 -9.83 -0.73 13.58
N ASP A 1104 -9.19 -1.70 14.22
CA ASP A 1104 -9.64 -2.26 15.51
C ASP A 1104 -9.23 -1.36 16.70
N ALA A 1105 -10.02 -1.39 17.78
CA ALA A 1105 -9.88 -0.46 18.91
C ALA A 1105 -8.76 -0.84 19.89
N LEU A 1106 -7.66 -0.06 19.86
CA LEU A 1106 -6.60 -0.03 20.88
C LEU A 1106 -7.08 0.68 22.20
N PRO A 1107 -6.37 0.52 23.33
CA PRO A 1107 -6.70 1.21 24.59
C PRO A 1107 -6.17 2.65 24.66
N SER A 1108 -7.02 3.57 25.12
CA SER A 1108 -6.72 4.99 25.39
C SER A 1108 -6.04 5.22 26.75
N VAL A 1109 -5.25 6.29 26.89
CA VAL A 1109 -4.54 6.62 28.13
C VAL A 1109 -4.64 8.11 28.46
N GLN A 1110 -4.92 8.43 29.72
CA GLN A 1110 -4.94 9.78 30.28
C GLN A 1110 -3.83 9.96 31.32
N SER A 1111 -3.14 11.09 31.27
CA SER A 1111 -2.15 11.52 32.26
C SER A 1111 -2.81 12.12 33.49
N LYS A 1112 -2.11 12.01 34.63
CA LYS A 1112 -2.47 12.68 35.89
C LYS A 1112 -1.42 13.75 36.17
N LYS A 1113 -1.86 14.94 36.57
CA LYS A 1113 -0.99 15.96 37.16
C LYS A 1113 -0.78 15.65 38.64
N ASN A 1114 0.46 15.44 39.06
CA ASN A 1114 0.79 15.36 40.49
C ASN A 1114 1.17 16.76 41.00
N LYS A 1115 0.76 17.08 42.23
CA LYS A 1115 1.19 18.29 42.96
C LYS A 1115 2.08 17.91 44.13
N GLU A 1116 3.27 17.40 43.82
CA GLU A 1116 4.37 17.25 44.78
C GLU A 1116 5.62 17.88 44.13
N ASP A 1117 6.37 18.65 44.90
CA ASP A 1117 7.65 19.30 44.53
C ASP A 1117 7.63 20.34 43.39
N GLY A 1118 6.55 21.12 43.27
CA GLY A 1118 6.61 22.49 42.69
C GLY A 1118 6.66 22.62 41.16
N GLU A 1119 6.81 21.53 40.41
CA GLU A 1119 6.68 21.51 38.94
C GLU A 1119 5.43 20.75 38.49
N ASP A 1120 4.65 21.31 37.56
CA ASP A 1120 3.43 20.73 36.99
C ASP A 1120 3.74 19.57 36.01
N GLU A 1121 4.30 18.47 36.52
CA GLU A 1121 4.64 17.31 35.69
C GLU A 1121 3.45 16.37 35.39
N ALA A 1122 3.26 16.06 34.11
CA ALA A 1122 2.29 15.08 33.63
C ALA A 1122 2.85 13.65 33.67
N VAL A 1123 2.14 12.75 34.35
CA VAL A 1123 2.59 11.39 34.65
C VAL A 1123 1.54 10.35 34.26
N ILE A 1124 1.97 9.22 33.69
CA ILE A 1124 1.13 8.07 33.33
C ILE A 1124 1.48 6.87 34.23
N GLU A 1125 0.46 6.15 34.70
CA GLU A 1125 0.62 4.92 35.49
C GLU A 1125 0.71 3.69 34.56
N GLU A 1126 1.84 3.01 34.58
CA GLU A 1126 2.16 1.82 33.78
C GLU A 1126 2.21 0.57 34.65
N ALA A 1127 1.71 -0.58 34.17
CA ALA A 1127 1.83 -1.85 34.89
C ALA A 1127 3.27 -2.41 34.81
N ASP A 1128 3.90 -2.61 35.97
CA ASP A 1128 5.25 -3.15 36.10
C ASP A 1128 5.20 -4.69 36.23
N LYS A 1129 5.38 -5.37 35.10
CA LYS A 1129 5.26 -6.84 35.00
C LYS A 1129 6.54 -7.53 35.49
N PRO A 1130 6.47 -8.49 36.44
CA PRO A 1130 7.61 -9.33 36.82
C PRO A 1130 8.17 -10.11 35.62
N GLN A 1131 9.50 -10.22 35.54
CA GLN A 1131 10.22 -10.90 34.45
C GLN A 1131 9.67 -12.30 34.13
N LYS A 1132 9.26 -13.07 35.14
CA LYS A 1132 8.69 -14.42 34.99
C LYS A 1132 7.41 -14.44 34.16
N ASP A 1133 6.55 -13.44 34.29
CA ASP A 1133 5.31 -13.35 33.50
C ASP A 1133 5.58 -12.87 32.07
N ILE A 1134 6.59 -12.01 31.87
CA ILE A 1134 7.09 -11.63 30.53
C ILE A 1134 7.62 -12.86 29.78
N ASP A 1135 8.40 -13.72 30.46
CA ASP A 1135 8.98 -14.93 29.88
C ASP A 1135 7.91 -15.98 29.50
N ILE A 1136 6.81 -16.07 30.26
CA ILE A 1136 5.68 -16.96 29.94
C ILE A 1136 4.92 -16.45 28.70
N GLN A 1137 4.63 -15.15 28.60
CA GLN A 1137 4.00 -14.57 27.40
C GLN A 1137 4.89 -14.78 26.16
N PHE A 1138 6.21 -14.62 26.31
CA PHE A 1138 7.18 -14.87 25.24
C PHE A 1138 7.15 -16.31 24.70
N GLN A 1139 7.07 -17.33 25.57
CA GLN A 1139 6.98 -18.73 25.14
C GLN A 1139 5.73 -19.01 24.29
N GLN A 1140 4.61 -18.34 24.57
CA GLN A 1140 3.37 -18.47 23.78
C GLN A 1140 3.52 -17.77 22.42
N VAL A 1141 4.10 -16.57 22.38
CA VAL A 1141 4.44 -15.84 21.14
C VAL A 1141 5.32 -16.67 20.22
N VAL A 1142 6.41 -17.26 20.74
CA VAL A 1142 7.34 -18.11 19.97
C VAL A 1142 6.63 -19.33 19.37
N LYS A 1143 5.67 -19.95 20.07
CA LYS A 1143 4.89 -21.07 19.53
C LYS A 1143 3.96 -20.64 18.38
N ARG A 1144 3.39 -19.43 18.41
CA ARG A 1144 2.58 -18.88 17.31
C ARG A 1144 3.43 -18.49 16.10
N ALA A 1145 4.65 -17.99 16.31
CA ALA A 1145 5.55 -17.58 15.23
C ALA A 1145 5.87 -18.70 14.20
N LEU A 1146 5.68 -19.98 14.55
CA LEU A 1146 6.17 -21.14 13.79
C LEU A 1146 5.14 -21.81 12.85
N THR A 1147 3.92 -21.27 12.68
CA THR A 1147 2.86 -21.88 11.85
C THR A 1147 2.87 -21.45 10.36
N PRO A 1148 2.34 -22.23 9.40
CA PRO A 1148 2.40 -21.88 7.97
C PRO A 1148 1.22 -21.02 7.44
N TYR A 1149 1.54 -20.13 6.50
CA TYR A 1149 0.69 -19.03 5.98
C TYR A 1149 -0.31 -19.42 4.86
N LYS A 1150 -1.41 -18.65 4.71
CA LYS A 1150 -2.34 -18.65 3.56
C LYS A 1150 -2.82 -17.21 3.20
N PRO A 1151 -2.97 -16.83 1.91
CA PRO A 1151 -3.28 -15.46 1.48
C PRO A 1151 -4.78 -15.11 1.38
N PRO A 1152 -5.19 -13.85 1.61
CA PRO A 1152 -6.58 -13.37 1.50
C PRO A 1152 -6.96 -12.76 0.12
N PRO A 1153 -8.28 -12.66 -0.22
CA PRO A 1153 -8.79 -12.02 -1.44
C PRO A 1153 -8.98 -10.48 -1.30
N PRO A 1154 -9.05 -9.71 -2.41
CA PRO A 1154 -9.14 -8.23 -2.36
C PRO A 1154 -10.46 -7.61 -2.89
N GLU A 1155 -10.92 -6.52 -2.25
CA GLU A 1155 -12.11 -5.73 -2.62
C GLU A 1155 -11.80 -4.37 -3.29
N LYS A 1156 -12.82 -3.52 -3.53
CA LYS A 1156 -12.72 -2.19 -4.18
C LYS A 1156 -13.46 -1.09 -3.40
N GLY A 1157 -12.94 0.14 -3.45
CA GLY A 1157 -13.67 1.38 -3.12
C GLY A 1157 -14.00 2.23 -4.35
N LEU A 1158 -14.80 3.30 -4.15
CA LEU A 1158 -15.34 4.21 -5.17
C LEU A 1158 -15.30 5.68 -4.72
N ASN A 1159 -15.54 6.59 -5.69
CA ASN A 1159 -16.40 7.79 -5.62
C ASN A 1159 -15.80 9.16 -6.03
N ARG A 1160 -14.63 9.19 -6.69
CA ARG A 1160 -14.15 10.37 -7.49
C ARG A 1160 -13.89 9.98 -8.96
N ASP A 1161 -14.55 8.93 -9.43
CA ASP A 1161 -14.09 8.20 -10.61
C ASP A 1161 -14.43 8.88 -11.95
N ASP A 1162 -15.56 9.58 -12.04
CA ASP A 1162 -16.15 9.90 -13.36
C ASP A 1162 -15.42 11.01 -14.13
N GLU A 1163 -14.91 12.06 -13.47
CA GLU A 1163 -14.01 13.02 -14.10
C GLU A 1163 -12.73 12.35 -14.64
N ASN A 1164 -12.17 11.41 -13.86
CA ASN A 1164 -10.96 10.68 -14.24
C ASN A 1164 -11.23 9.69 -15.39
N ARG A 1165 -12.41 9.05 -15.41
CA ARG A 1165 -12.89 8.21 -16.52
C ARG A 1165 -13.06 9.03 -17.81
N ASN A 1166 -13.56 10.26 -17.74
CA ASN A 1166 -13.67 11.16 -18.89
C ASN A 1166 -12.29 11.55 -19.46
N PHE A 1167 -11.33 11.95 -18.60
CA PHE A 1167 -9.96 12.21 -19.06
C PHE A 1167 -9.34 10.98 -19.74
N ARG A 1168 -9.50 9.79 -19.13
CA ARG A 1168 -9.05 8.52 -19.75
C ARG A 1168 -9.69 8.34 -21.13
N THR A 1169 -11.01 8.50 -21.25
CA THR A 1169 -11.71 8.32 -22.53
C THR A 1169 -11.11 9.23 -23.61
N ASN A 1170 -10.88 10.52 -23.31
CA ASN A 1170 -10.26 11.45 -24.24
C ASN A 1170 -8.81 11.06 -24.60
N LEU A 1171 -8.00 10.67 -23.61
CA LEU A 1171 -6.62 10.22 -23.84
C LEU A 1171 -6.57 8.97 -24.75
N VAL A 1172 -7.43 7.99 -24.48
CA VAL A 1172 -7.53 6.75 -25.27
C VAL A 1172 -8.02 7.05 -26.68
N ILE A 1173 -8.99 7.96 -26.86
CA ILE A 1173 -9.44 8.41 -28.19
C ILE A 1173 -8.29 9.04 -28.98
N VAL A 1174 -7.54 9.98 -28.39
CA VAL A 1174 -6.39 10.62 -29.07
C VAL A 1174 -5.28 9.59 -29.39
N TRP A 1175 -4.96 8.70 -28.46
CA TRP A 1175 -3.97 7.64 -28.66
C TRP A 1175 -4.38 6.64 -29.75
N LEU A 1176 -5.66 6.23 -29.77
CA LEU A 1176 -6.23 5.33 -30.77
C LEU A 1176 -6.31 5.99 -32.15
N ILE A 1177 -6.77 7.24 -32.24
CA ILE A 1177 -6.83 8.00 -33.50
C ILE A 1177 -5.42 8.22 -34.05
N THR A 1178 -4.44 8.59 -33.24
CA THR A 1178 -3.06 8.82 -33.73
C THR A 1178 -2.37 7.52 -34.17
N ASN A 1179 -2.56 6.40 -33.46
CA ASN A 1179 -2.07 5.10 -33.92
C ASN A 1179 -2.83 4.58 -35.16
N GLY A 1180 -4.15 4.76 -35.21
CA GLY A 1180 -4.99 4.38 -36.35
C GLY A 1180 -4.67 5.19 -37.61
N ALA A 1181 -4.47 6.51 -37.47
CA ALA A 1181 -4.06 7.39 -38.56
C ALA A 1181 -2.68 7.01 -39.11
N LEU A 1182 -1.73 6.63 -38.25
CA LEU A 1182 -0.44 6.08 -38.69
C LEU A 1182 -0.60 4.77 -39.46
N ALA A 1183 -1.41 3.83 -38.94
CA ALA A 1183 -1.66 2.56 -39.60
C ALA A 1183 -2.34 2.73 -40.97
N ILE A 1184 -3.35 3.59 -41.06
CA ILE A 1184 -4.07 3.91 -42.31
C ILE A 1184 -3.15 4.69 -43.28
N GLY A 1185 -2.38 5.65 -42.78
CA GLY A 1185 -1.44 6.45 -43.59
C GLY A 1185 -0.39 5.61 -44.30
N VAL A 1186 0.09 4.54 -43.64
CA VAL A 1186 1.05 3.58 -44.21
C VAL A 1186 0.37 2.54 -45.10
N THR A 1187 -0.80 2.01 -44.73
CA THR A 1187 -1.45 0.90 -45.45
C THR A 1187 -2.39 1.31 -46.58
N SER A 1188 -2.78 2.58 -46.69
CA SER A 1188 -3.72 3.06 -47.71
C SER A 1188 -3.09 3.17 -49.12
N GLN A 1189 -3.91 2.94 -50.14
CA GLN A 1189 -3.50 3.02 -51.54
C GLN A 1189 -3.68 4.40 -52.17
N SER A 1190 -4.57 5.23 -51.63
CA SER A 1190 -5.13 6.40 -52.34
C SER A 1190 -5.38 7.62 -51.44
N ILE A 1191 -4.45 7.94 -50.53
CA ILE A 1191 -4.44 9.26 -49.87
C ILE A 1191 -3.77 10.28 -50.78
N HIS A 1192 -4.51 10.80 -51.76
CA HIS A 1192 -4.16 12.01 -52.51
C HIS A 1192 -4.57 13.30 -51.76
N ALA A 1193 -5.63 13.23 -50.93
CA ALA A 1193 -6.22 14.38 -50.24
C ALA A 1193 -5.34 15.08 -49.18
N PHE A 1194 -4.18 14.50 -48.81
CA PHE A 1194 -3.23 15.09 -47.85
C PHE A 1194 -1.85 15.41 -48.48
N GLY A 1195 -1.75 15.49 -49.81
CA GLY A 1195 -0.54 15.97 -50.50
C GLY A 1195 0.66 15.02 -50.48
N ILE A 1196 0.44 13.71 -50.32
CA ILE A 1196 1.51 12.69 -50.33
C ILE A 1196 1.32 11.76 -51.53
N ASP A 1197 1.76 12.20 -52.71
CA ASP A 1197 1.73 11.45 -53.98
C ASP A 1197 2.83 10.37 -54.07
N ALA A 1198 2.89 9.52 -53.04
CA ALA A 1198 3.75 8.33 -53.01
C ALA A 1198 2.91 7.05 -53.01
N SER A 1199 3.37 6.01 -53.72
CA SER A 1199 2.67 4.72 -53.78
C SER A 1199 2.64 4.03 -52.41
N GLN A 1200 1.68 3.13 -52.19
CA GLN A 1200 1.56 2.33 -50.96
C GLN A 1200 2.89 1.64 -50.59
N THR A 1201 3.55 1.03 -51.57
CA THR A 1201 4.85 0.37 -51.41
C THR A 1201 5.94 1.36 -50.96
N THR A 1202 5.97 2.55 -51.55
CA THR A 1202 6.94 3.61 -51.24
C THR A 1202 6.72 4.16 -49.82
N LYS A 1203 5.46 4.44 -49.44
CA LYS A 1203 5.07 4.88 -48.08
C LYS A 1203 5.46 3.84 -47.03
N THR A 1204 5.19 2.56 -47.32
CA THR A 1204 5.56 1.43 -46.46
C THR A 1204 7.08 1.33 -46.29
N ALA A 1205 7.85 1.41 -47.39
CA ALA A 1205 9.30 1.36 -47.36
C ALA A 1205 9.90 2.49 -46.51
N TYR A 1206 9.48 3.74 -46.71
CA TYR A 1206 9.99 4.88 -45.93
C TYR A 1206 9.63 4.81 -44.45
N PHE A 1207 8.38 4.50 -44.10
CA PHE A 1207 7.99 4.34 -42.68
C PHE A 1207 8.79 3.23 -42.01
N PHE A 1208 8.90 2.07 -42.67
CA PHE A 1208 9.58 0.91 -42.12
C PHE A 1208 11.09 1.15 -42.00
N GLY A 1209 11.73 1.75 -43.01
CA GLY A 1209 13.13 2.16 -42.93
C GLY A 1209 13.39 3.18 -41.82
N ALA A 1210 12.54 4.19 -41.66
CA ALA A 1210 12.65 5.15 -40.57
C ALA A 1210 12.49 4.50 -39.18
N LEU A 1211 11.54 3.56 -39.04
CA LEU A 1211 11.34 2.79 -37.81
C LEU A 1211 12.55 1.90 -37.47
N LEU A 1212 13.05 1.14 -38.45
CA LEU A 1212 14.18 0.23 -38.26
C LEU A 1212 15.50 0.97 -38.00
N TRP A 1213 15.76 2.08 -38.68
CA TRP A 1213 16.91 2.94 -38.36
C TRP A 1213 16.77 3.58 -36.97
N SER A 1214 15.57 4.03 -36.59
CA SER A 1214 15.34 4.59 -35.25
C SER A 1214 15.60 3.57 -34.15
N THR A 1215 15.13 2.33 -34.28
CA THR A 1215 15.39 1.26 -33.31
C THR A 1215 16.86 0.83 -33.31
N ALA A 1216 17.52 0.76 -34.46
CA ALA A 1216 18.95 0.47 -34.56
C ALA A 1216 19.82 1.56 -33.90
N VAL A 1217 19.52 2.84 -34.11
CA VAL A 1217 20.22 3.97 -33.48
C VAL A 1217 20.00 3.97 -31.96
N VAL A 1218 18.77 3.76 -31.48
CA VAL A 1218 18.47 3.62 -30.04
C VAL A 1218 19.24 2.44 -29.43
N ALA A 1219 19.29 1.29 -30.09
CA ALA A 1219 20.05 0.13 -29.64
C ALA A 1219 21.57 0.38 -29.63
N LEU A 1220 22.10 1.08 -30.65
CA LEU A 1220 23.51 1.45 -30.73
C LEU A 1220 23.91 2.42 -29.60
N ILE A 1221 23.10 3.43 -29.29
CA ILE A 1221 23.33 4.35 -28.16
C ILE A 1221 23.41 3.57 -26.84
N ARG A 1222 22.46 2.67 -26.59
CA ARG A 1222 22.46 1.76 -25.41
C ARG A 1222 23.75 0.93 -25.33
N PHE A 1223 24.17 0.36 -26.46
CA PHE A 1223 25.38 -0.46 -26.53
C PHE A 1223 26.67 0.35 -26.31
N ILE A 1224 26.80 1.55 -26.88
CA ILE A 1224 27.94 2.44 -26.64
C ILE A 1224 28.03 2.84 -25.16
N GLY A 1225 26.89 3.16 -24.53
CA GLY A 1225 26.81 3.45 -23.09
C GLY A 1225 27.23 2.26 -22.23
N CYS A 1226 26.75 1.05 -22.56
CA CYS A 1226 27.17 -0.20 -21.93
C CYS A 1226 28.69 -0.44 -22.07
N LEU A 1227 29.24 -0.31 -23.28
CA LEU A 1227 30.66 -0.52 -23.55
C LEU A 1227 31.54 0.45 -22.75
N TYR A 1228 31.22 1.74 -22.75
CA TYR A 1228 31.93 2.73 -21.93
C TYR A 1228 31.82 2.44 -20.43
N PHE A 1229 30.65 2.01 -19.93
CA PHE A 1229 30.48 1.60 -18.53
C PHE A 1229 31.35 0.38 -18.18
N VAL A 1230 31.40 -0.64 -19.05
CA VAL A 1230 32.22 -1.86 -18.86
C VAL A 1230 33.71 -1.51 -18.88
N ILE A 1231 34.18 -0.70 -19.83
CA ILE A 1231 35.57 -0.22 -19.88
C ILE A 1231 35.92 0.56 -18.61
N LYS A 1232 35.11 1.56 -18.25
CA LYS A 1232 35.32 2.42 -17.07
C LYS A 1232 35.32 1.64 -15.75
N SER A 1233 34.41 0.68 -15.59
CA SER A 1233 34.35 -0.15 -14.38
C SER A 1233 35.48 -1.18 -14.31
N THR A 1234 35.92 -1.72 -15.45
CA THR A 1234 37.07 -2.64 -15.54
C THR A 1234 38.38 -1.89 -15.24
N PHE A 1235 38.59 -0.72 -15.84
CA PHE A 1235 39.75 0.13 -15.60
C PHE A 1235 39.86 0.55 -14.13
N LYS A 1236 38.75 0.93 -13.50
CA LYS A 1236 38.69 1.19 -12.04
C LYS A 1236 39.09 -0.04 -11.20
N ARG A 1237 38.66 -1.26 -11.57
CA ARG A 1237 39.04 -2.49 -10.85
C ARG A 1237 40.52 -2.85 -11.02
N LEU A 1238 41.13 -2.54 -12.16
CA LEU A 1238 42.55 -2.74 -12.40
C LEU A 1238 43.41 -1.75 -11.60
N ILE A 1239 42.96 -0.50 -11.49
CA ILE A 1239 43.63 0.51 -10.66
C ILE A 1239 43.45 0.22 -9.16
N ALA A 1240 42.24 -0.08 -8.69
CA ALA A 1240 41.96 -0.35 -7.27
C ALA A 1240 42.48 -1.71 -6.75
N LYS A 1241 43.18 -2.48 -7.60
CA LYS A 1241 43.96 -3.67 -7.21
C LYS A 1241 45.47 -3.40 -7.11
N ARG A 1242 45.91 -2.19 -7.44
CA ARG A 1242 47.21 -1.64 -7.06
C ARG A 1242 47.05 -0.77 -5.82
#